data_AF-A0A2U0H2D3-F1
#
_entry.id   AF-A0A2U0H2D3-F1
#
_cell.length_a   1.000
_cell.length_b   1.000
_cell.length_c   1.000
_cell.angle_alpha   90.00
_cell.angle_beta   90.00
_cell.angle_gamma   90.00
#
_symmetry.space_group_name_H-M   'P 1'
#
loop_
_entity.id
_entity.type
_entity.pdbx_description
1 polymer ?
#
loop_
_entity_poly.entity_id
_entity_poly.type
_entity_poly.pdbx_seq_one_letter_code
_entity_poly.pdbx_strand_id
1 'polypeptide(L)'
;MTKQLSQRSRLVMSGIAGWALTAGLVSLAAVPAHAAEPITIDGMNIDSGGTAVVNDIEREAIAPGLIHVSYDRLDAGGWQQIDVLQAELSEETVKMKYLSPETVAGNGGTVTEMVERENAVAGVNLDRFDINNSWAAAGWGIADGEIVKSGNPDATASVGVTSDGLGALVDLVLEGSVTFDDDTTVSITGINVYAMDTSGVALYNSQWGEFSRARALATPDAGVEVQIGADGVVTAVAETVGAGAIADGTQVLVAADGTAAAARLLQLQAGDSAEIAYGVRDDALDIEEAGGAWHRLLTDGEVVDNGQGGHFTTENPRTMIGFDDDRRTAYFVVAGGRSSTADGMVFSEMSALMRDLGAEDAISADGGGSSQMNARLPGDSATSIMNSPSDGYERRDANGLGFTLAQAGSGQLDDIIVDADATGDDAHRVFPGLHRELTATGVDETLSTVDGGTFSWTDDAETVAVEAVDGNHARVLGGAEGPATVTATSGAVASEFEVTVLNELERLTASDSVLSLTGLDDSANLHLTGHDVEGFEAPVEPVDVTVTASREGVVNITDAGDGGFLLTPAVASGGVTLTFAVGDASVQVAVTVGIEERLIINMDEVVSDAWRVTGARATYSVAAGEGRDGGTAARLTYDFTQSTATRTANTRPAVGHPGYEIPGQPGMLKVWVKGSTTSGANAMTYLAYSDATGAFKYVYSSAPQGTEWQQISYPIPAGTAYPIRLQMLSAYETSAANLPAGDMWFDDPVAEVAPEVELPVAGSVTDDTIVADGQTDADPLRVAVMSDAQFVARDPESGQAQGAREALREVVAAKPDVLYINGDLVDEASPEDFVLAKRILDEELANVDFPWTYVPGNHEVMGGAIENFESAFGDTYTSRDIDGTRFITLNTANGNLSSDYAQLPFLRDRLEEAASDESLTGVVVLQHMPIDDPLVTKASQLTDRQDAGLEQDWMEDFRSESGKSIAMVNSHVGVFHSATSDNIPYVINGNSGKDPAASEFGSFTGWTMLGIDPASGDWRNDGKTLADDNSAWFAAEVQTRVESISVTPPESFLEAGEEVTLDPTLLQDDTRRVAVAWPMSYAWTGSSSVHIGAVADAPADAIAALDPRTHRLTALRNGSGDATLTINGVSETVSFSVGAPAPELDVTASVATRTLAGKQYVSVIATNNETTPVDITIDTAYGSKKFTAVQPGKSASVSINSRLTTLPAGEATVTSTGVIDGESVTTVTTASYPAS
;
A
#
# COMPACT_ATOMS: atom_id res chain seq x y z
N MET A 1 -11.04 12.08 32.72
CA MET A 1 -11.85 12.94 31.82
C MET A 1 -11.66 12.29 30.46
N THR A 2 -12.61 11.42 30.12
CA THR A 2 -12.36 10.17 29.39
C THR A 2 -11.89 10.42 27.95
N LYS A 3 -10.76 9.80 27.55
CA LYS A 3 -10.40 9.60 26.13
C LYS A 3 -11.61 8.95 25.46
N GLN A 4 -12.28 9.69 24.58
CA GLN A 4 -13.00 9.05 23.49
C GLN A 4 -11.92 8.30 22.72
N LEU A 5 -12.11 6.99 22.59
CA LEU A 5 -11.55 6.20 21.48
C LEU A 5 -11.58 7.05 20.20
N SER A 6 -10.68 6.75 19.27
CA SER A 6 -10.82 7.03 17.84
C SER A 6 -12.28 6.77 17.42
N GLN A 7 -13.11 7.78 17.61
CA GLN A 7 -14.42 7.88 17.03
C GLN A 7 -14.12 8.83 15.90
N ARG A 8 -14.21 8.31 14.67
CA ARG A 8 -14.75 9.06 13.55
C ARG A 8 -16.09 9.65 14.04
N SER A 9 -16.00 10.79 14.73
CA SER A 9 -17.09 11.47 15.42
C SER A 9 -17.37 12.71 14.60
N ARG A 10 -18.36 12.64 13.73
CA ARG A 10 -19.02 13.86 13.25
C ARG A 10 -20.43 13.98 13.81
N LEU A 11 -20.65 15.18 14.36
CA LEU A 11 -21.87 15.68 14.95
C LEU A 11 -23.07 15.51 13.99
N VAL A 12 -23.98 14.57 14.25
CA VAL A 12 -25.29 14.56 13.58
C VAL A 12 -26.23 15.53 14.29
N MET A 13 -26.39 16.74 13.74
CA MET A 13 -27.34 17.75 14.23
C MET A 13 -28.78 17.31 13.93
N SER A 14 -29.47 16.77 14.94
CA SER A 14 -30.89 16.38 14.84
C SER A 14 -31.82 17.61 14.80
N GLY A 15 -32.20 18.05 13.61
CA GLY A 15 -33.15 19.15 13.39
C GLY A 15 -34.62 18.70 13.42
N ILE A 16 -35.38 19.06 14.46
CA ILE A 16 -36.83 18.88 14.54
C ILE A 16 -37.53 19.81 13.54
N ALA A 17 -38.08 19.26 12.44
CA ALA A 17 -38.81 20.00 11.42
C ALA A 17 -40.28 20.30 11.83
N GLY A 18 -40.55 21.57 12.15
CA GLY A 18 -41.90 22.11 12.28
C GLY A 18 -42.50 22.49 10.92
N TRP A 19 -43.58 21.82 10.52
CA TRP A 19 -44.29 22.05 9.26
C TRP A 19 -44.94 23.43 9.17
N ALA A 20 -44.71 24.14 8.05
CA ALA A 20 -45.62 25.18 7.55
C ALA A 20 -45.58 25.26 6.00
N LEU A 21 -46.68 24.82 5.38
CA LEU A 21 -46.96 24.96 3.94
C LEU A 21 -47.13 26.43 3.54
N THR A 22 -46.48 26.84 2.45
CA THR A 22 -47.07 27.75 1.45
C THR A 22 -46.51 27.48 0.06
N ALA A 23 -47.39 27.18 -0.88
CA ALA A 23 -47.11 26.93 -2.29
C ALA A 23 -46.85 28.24 -3.08
N GLY A 24 -45.86 28.22 -3.98
CA GLY A 24 -45.63 29.26 -4.97
C GLY A 24 -44.65 28.81 -6.06
N LEU A 25 -45.15 28.63 -7.28
CA LEU A 25 -44.36 28.35 -8.49
C LEU A 25 -43.35 29.46 -8.78
N VAL A 26 -42.05 29.13 -8.86
CA VAL A 26 -41.01 29.96 -9.49
C VAL A 26 -39.99 29.07 -10.23
N SER A 27 -39.62 29.53 -11.42
CA SER A 27 -38.52 29.15 -12.33
C SER A 27 -37.39 28.31 -11.72
N LEU A 28 -37.00 27.23 -12.43
CA LEU A 28 -35.72 26.53 -12.28
C LEU A 28 -34.56 27.54 -12.37
N ALA A 29 -34.06 27.95 -11.22
CA ALA A 29 -32.73 28.49 -11.03
C ALA A 29 -31.94 27.39 -10.31
N ALA A 30 -30.67 27.23 -10.67
CA ALA A 30 -29.76 26.29 -10.03
C ALA A 30 -29.90 26.39 -8.50
N VAL A 31 -30.20 25.25 -7.87
CA VAL A 31 -30.18 25.12 -6.41
C VAL A 31 -28.74 25.42 -5.98
N PRO A 32 -28.47 26.38 -5.09
CA PRO A 32 -27.15 26.50 -4.52
C PRO A 32 -26.89 25.19 -3.76
N ALA A 33 -25.77 24.53 -4.05
CA ALA A 33 -25.26 23.46 -3.22
C ALA A 33 -25.38 23.90 -1.75
N HIS A 34 -25.94 23.06 -0.88
CA HIS A 34 -25.79 23.30 0.55
C HIS A 34 -24.29 23.36 0.79
N ALA A 35 -23.75 24.54 1.09
CA ALA A 35 -22.41 24.62 1.62
C ALA A 35 -22.48 23.85 2.95
N ALA A 36 -21.79 22.71 3.02
CA ALA A 36 -21.66 21.95 4.24
C ALA A 36 -21.21 22.90 5.36
N GLU A 37 -21.72 22.70 6.59
CA GLU A 37 -21.21 23.46 7.72
C GLU A 37 -19.71 23.15 7.87
N PRO A 38 -18.84 24.17 8.06
CA PRO A 38 -17.40 23.93 8.22
C PRO A 38 -17.11 22.94 9.34
N ILE A 39 -16.19 22.02 9.09
CA ILE A 39 -15.69 21.08 10.09
C ILE A 39 -14.78 21.86 11.04
N THR A 40 -15.17 21.92 12.32
CA THR A 40 -14.42 22.61 13.36
C THR A 40 -14.04 21.70 14.52
N ILE A 41 -12.80 21.80 15.00
CA ILE A 41 -12.28 21.09 16.17
C ILE A 41 -11.67 22.11 17.13
N ASP A 42 -12.18 22.15 18.37
CA ASP A 42 -11.74 23.10 19.41
C ASP A 42 -11.64 24.57 18.91
N GLY A 43 -12.59 24.95 18.03
CA GLY A 43 -12.68 26.29 17.44
C GLY A 43 -11.85 26.50 16.17
N MET A 44 -10.99 25.55 15.80
CA MET A 44 -10.20 25.57 14.57
C MET A 44 -11.03 25.08 13.39
N ASN A 45 -11.04 25.82 12.28
CA ASN A 45 -11.59 25.35 11.01
C ASN A 45 -10.52 24.59 10.23
N ILE A 46 -10.77 23.30 9.98
CA ILE A 46 -9.77 22.40 9.37
C ILE A 46 -10.06 22.07 7.90
N ASP A 47 -11.23 22.44 7.38
CA ASP A 47 -11.69 22.12 6.03
C ASP A 47 -11.73 23.34 5.08
N SER A 48 -11.06 24.42 5.46
CA SER A 48 -11.04 25.69 4.75
C SER A 48 -12.42 26.29 4.50
N GLY A 49 -13.34 26.11 5.46
CA GLY A 49 -14.70 26.65 5.33
C GLY A 49 -15.57 25.82 4.39
N GLY A 50 -15.37 24.51 4.39
CA GLY A 50 -16.13 23.52 3.62
C GLY A 50 -15.66 23.33 2.17
N THR A 51 -14.51 23.90 1.77
CA THR A 51 -13.99 23.75 0.40
C THR A 51 -12.93 22.66 0.26
N ALA A 52 -12.42 22.14 1.37
CA ALA A 52 -11.48 21.02 1.39
C ALA A 52 -12.19 19.74 1.88
N VAL A 53 -11.66 18.60 1.47
CA VAL A 53 -11.99 17.30 2.03
C VAL A 53 -11.01 17.06 3.18
N VAL A 54 -11.51 16.55 4.31
CA VAL A 54 -10.69 16.22 5.47
C VAL A 54 -10.95 14.77 5.86
N ASN A 55 -9.87 14.00 5.98
CA ASN A 55 -9.83 12.61 6.41
C ASN A 55 -8.88 12.45 7.61
N ASP A 56 -8.87 11.25 8.20
CA ASP A 56 -7.87 10.83 9.20
C ASP A 56 -7.69 11.82 10.35
N ILE A 57 -8.83 12.31 10.85
CA ILE A 57 -8.85 13.29 11.92
C ILE A 57 -8.57 12.59 13.25
N GLU A 58 -7.45 12.92 13.85
CA GLU A 58 -7.09 12.52 15.20
C GLU A 58 -7.05 13.74 16.12
N ARG A 59 -7.52 13.55 17.36
CA ARG A 59 -7.53 14.59 18.39
C ARG A 59 -7.12 13.98 19.72
N GLU A 60 -5.97 14.40 20.23
CA GLU A 60 -5.44 13.90 21.49
C GLU A 60 -5.16 15.04 22.48
N ALA A 61 -5.57 14.85 23.74
CA ALA A 61 -5.14 15.75 24.81
C ALA A 61 -3.74 15.35 25.24
N ILE A 62 -2.77 16.27 25.19
CA ILE A 62 -1.37 16.02 25.56
C ILE A 62 -1.13 16.40 27.03
N ALA A 63 -1.70 17.53 27.46
CA ALA A 63 -1.65 18.03 28.83
C ALA A 63 -2.86 18.96 29.08
N PRO A 64 -3.13 19.41 30.32
CA PRO A 64 -4.17 20.39 30.59
C PRO A 64 -3.99 21.65 29.75
N GLY A 65 -4.99 21.94 28.91
CA GLY A 65 -4.96 23.07 27.98
C GLY A 65 -4.04 22.89 26.76
N LEU A 66 -3.47 21.71 26.52
CA LEU A 66 -2.65 21.41 25.35
C LEU A 66 -3.22 20.19 24.62
N ILE A 67 -3.65 20.39 23.38
CA ILE A 67 -4.15 19.32 22.51
C ILE A 67 -3.32 19.24 21.23
N HIS A 68 -3.20 18.03 20.70
CA HIS A 68 -2.69 17.74 19.37
C HIS A 68 -3.87 17.33 18.47
N VAL A 69 -3.88 17.86 17.26
CA VAL A 69 -4.83 17.52 16.21
C VAL A 69 -4.06 17.18 14.94
N SER A 70 -4.22 15.98 14.43
CA SER A 70 -3.68 15.53 13.14
C SER A 70 -4.83 15.32 12.16
N TYR A 71 -4.61 15.67 10.90
CA TYR A 71 -5.59 15.40 9.83
C TYR A 71 -4.94 15.49 8.45
N ASP A 72 -5.48 14.68 7.54
CA ASP A 72 -5.21 14.80 6.12
C ASP A 72 -6.27 15.68 5.46
N ARG A 73 -5.81 16.65 4.68
CA ARG A 73 -6.64 17.61 3.97
C ARG A 73 -6.32 17.55 2.48
N LEU A 74 -7.36 17.41 1.67
CA LEU A 74 -7.27 17.47 0.22
C LEU A 74 -8.09 18.63 -0.33
N ASP A 75 -7.44 19.49 -1.10
CA ASP A 75 -8.10 20.52 -1.90
C ASP A 75 -7.57 20.54 -3.34
N ALA A 76 -7.97 21.53 -4.14
CA ALA A 76 -7.53 21.64 -5.53
C ALA A 76 -6.01 21.84 -5.71
N GLY A 77 -5.28 22.14 -4.63
CA GLY A 77 -3.83 22.23 -4.59
C GLY A 77 -3.13 20.88 -4.31
N GLY A 78 -3.86 19.84 -3.91
CA GLY A 78 -3.30 18.51 -3.59
C GLY A 78 -3.44 18.13 -2.11
N TRP A 79 -2.81 17.01 -1.75
CA TRP A 79 -2.84 16.46 -0.39
C TRP A 79 -1.92 17.24 0.57
N GLN A 80 -2.43 17.45 1.78
CA GLN A 80 -1.76 18.12 2.88
C GLN A 80 -1.95 17.30 4.16
N GLN A 81 -0.86 16.85 4.77
CA GLN A 81 -0.86 16.27 6.11
C GLN A 81 -0.54 17.39 7.12
N ILE A 82 -1.40 17.58 8.11
CA ILE A 82 -1.32 18.73 9.03
C ILE A 82 -1.38 18.27 10.49
N ASP A 83 -0.35 18.63 11.24
CA ASP A 83 -0.27 18.47 12.69
C ASP A 83 -0.40 19.83 13.38
N VAL A 84 -1.28 19.94 14.38
CA VAL A 84 -1.50 21.17 15.15
C VAL A 84 -1.41 20.88 16.64
N LEU A 85 -0.53 21.60 17.34
CA LEU A 85 -0.61 21.77 18.79
C LEU A 85 -1.34 23.07 19.09
N GLN A 86 -2.51 22.97 19.72
CA GLN A 86 -3.25 24.11 20.25
C GLN A 86 -3.06 24.16 21.77
N ALA A 87 -2.55 25.28 22.27
CA ALA A 87 -2.16 25.47 23.66
C ALA A 87 -2.82 26.69 24.30
N GLU A 88 -3.61 26.50 25.34
CA GLU A 88 -4.06 27.55 26.25
C GLU A 88 -2.92 27.91 27.22
N LEU A 89 -2.37 29.11 27.09
CA LEU A 89 -1.27 29.64 27.90
C LEU A 89 -1.79 30.21 29.22
N SER A 90 -1.36 29.63 30.34
CA SER A 90 -1.68 30.15 31.68
C SER A 90 -0.77 29.59 32.78
N GLU A 91 -0.93 30.10 33.99
CA GLU A 91 -0.29 29.57 35.20
C GLU A 91 -0.91 28.24 35.69
N GLU A 92 -2.00 27.77 35.08
CA GLU A 92 -2.72 26.54 35.45
C GLU A 92 -2.60 25.42 34.40
N THR A 93 -2.15 25.73 33.18
CA THR A 93 -2.08 24.83 32.03
C THR A 93 -0.62 24.61 31.59
N VAL A 94 -0.20 25.23 30.49
CA VAL A 94 1.15 25.14 29.93
C VAL A 94 1.77 26.52 29.74
N LYS A 95 3.11 26.55 29.74
CA LYS A 95 3.94 27.72 29.44
C LYS A 95 4.81 27.43 28.22
N MET A 96 5.01 28.43 27.37
CA MET A 96 5.99 28.33 26.28
C MET A 96 7.41 28.22 26.85
N LYS A 97 8.29 27.54 26.12
CA LYS A 97 9.71 27.39 26.46
C LYS A 97 10.60 27.49 25.22
N TYR A 98 11.69 28.24 25.30
CA TYR A 98 12.75 28.23 24.30
C TYR A 98 13.52 26.92 24.36
N LEU A 99 13.57 26.23 23.23
CA LEU A 99 14.27 24.95 23.10
C LEU A 99 15.61 25.21 22.43
N SER A 100 16.70 24.81 23.10
CA SER A 100 18.04 24.97 22.56
C SER A 100 18.86 23.69 22.67
N PRO A 101 19.81 23.46 21.74
CA PRO A 101 20.86 22.47 21.95
C PRO A 101 21.76 22.87 23.14
N GLU A 102 22.70 22.00 23.51
CA GLU A 102 23.65 22.26 24.61
C GLU A 102 24.44 23.56 24.43
N THR A 103 24.79 23.92 23.20
CA THR A 103 25.52 25.16 22.86
C THR A 103 24.96 25.79 21.60
N VAL A 104 24.99 27.13 21.53
CA VAL A 104 24.50 27.93 20.40
C VAL A 104 25.18 27.57 19.07
N ALA A 105 26.49 27.33 19.07
CA ALA A 105 27.23 26.87 17.89
C ALA A 105 27.92 25.53 18.16
N GLY A 106 27.94 24.65 17.16
CA GLY A 106 28.44 23.28 17.32
C GLY A 106 27.84 22.34 16.28
N ASN A 107 27.01 21.40 16.73
CA ASN A 107 26.37 20.40 15.87
C ASN A 107 24.84 20.55 15.77
N GLY A 108 24.24 21.56 16.42
CA GLY A 108 22.79 21.65 16.60
C GLY A 108 22.22 20.50 17.44
N GLY A 109 20.90 20.40 17.51
CA GLY A 109 20.18 19.31 18.17
C GLY A 109 18.87 18.99 17.44
N THR A 110 18.42 17.74 17.50
CA THR A 110 17.09 17.40 16.96
C THR A 110 15.99 17.97 17.84
N VAL A 111 14.77 18.14 17.31
CA VAL A 111 13.66 18.66 18.13
C VAL A 111 13.41 17.74 19.33
N THR A 112 13.52 16.43 19.14
CA THR A 112 13.49 15.43 20.23
C THR A 112 14.53 15.73 21.31
N GLU A 113 15.82 15.84 20.93
CA GLU A 113 16.90 16.15 21.88
C GLU A 113 16.62 17.45 22.66
N MET A 114 16.10 18.48 21.99
CA MET A 114 15.86 19.79 22.61
C MET A 114 14.62 19.80 23.54
N VAL A 115 13.53 19.13 23.15
CA VAL A 115 12.33 18.97 23.99
C VAL A 115 12.65 18.22 25.27
N GLU A 116 13.39 17.10 25.16
CA GLU A 116 13.81 16.30 26.31
C GLU A 116 14.74 17.09 27.24
N ARG A 117 15.68 17.86 26.69
CA ARG A 117 16.64 18.66 27.47
C ARG A 117 15.94 19.69 28.35
N GLU A 118 14.89 20.32 27.85
CA GLU A 118 14.12 21.33 28.57
C GLU A 118 12.96 20.74 29.38
N ASN A 119 12.80 19.41 29.39
CA ASN A 119 11.66 18.70 30.01
C ASN A 119 10.31 19.28 29.53
N ALA A 120 10.25 19.64 28.25
CA ALA A 120 9.03 20.08 27.58
C ALA A 120 8.14 18.87 27.28
N VAL A 121 6.83 19.09 27.29
CA VAL A 121 5.82 18.07 26.93
C VAL A 121 5.55 18.02 25.44
N ALA A 122 5.86 19.10 24.71
CA ALA A 122 5.75 19.16 23.26
C ALA A 122 6.61 20.30 22.69
N GLY A 123 6.88 20.29 21.39
CA GLY A 123 7.57 21.38 20.71
C GLY A 123 7.83 21.18 19.22
N VAL A 124 8.29 22.25 18.58
CA VAL A 124 8.61 22.31 17.14
C VAL A 124 9.95 22.99 16.90
N ASN A 125 10.52 22.81 15.70
CA ASN A 125 11.66 23.59 15.22
C ASN A 125 11.30 25.07 15.03
N LEU A 126 12.29 25.96 14.95
CA LEU A 126 12.03 27.40 14.86
C LEU A 126 12.78 28.16 13.78
N ASP A 127 14.06 28.45 13.97
CA ASP A 127 14.73 29.52 13.23
C ASP A 127 15.58 28.99 12.07
N ARG A 128 15.79 29.82 11.05
CA ARG A 128 16.81 29.56 10.05
C ARG A 128 18.20 29.65 10.70
N PHE A 129 19.17 28.93 10.16
CA PHE A 129 20.49 28.84 10.78
C PHE A 129 21.64 28.70 9.78
N ASP A 130 22.87 28.86 10.29
CA ASP A 130 24.11 28.75 9.51
C ASP A 130 24.50 27.28 9.25
N ILE A 131 23.61 26.60 8.51
CA ILE A 131 23.72 25.18 8.15
C ILE A 131 25.02 24.90 7.38
N ASN A 132 25.65 23.76 7.69
CA ASN A 132 26.99 23.35 7.21
C ASN A 132 28.17 24.16 7.76
N ASN A 133 27.96 25.08 8.71
CA ASN A 133 29.03 25.83 9.37
C ASN A 133 28.85 25.79 10.89
N SER A 134 28.40 26.89 11.49
CA SER A 134 28.33 27.02 12.96
C SER A 134 27.12 26.35 13.58
N TRP A 135 26.08 26.06 12.79
CA TRP A 135 24.77 25.59 13.27
C TRP A 135 24.02 26.58 14.17
N ALA A 136 24.52 27.81 14.33
CA ALA A 136 23.86 28.82 15.13
C ALA A 136 22.64 29.42 14.41
N ALA A 137 21.56 29.62 15.16
CA ALA A 137 20.34 30.29 14.70
C ALA A 137 20.60 31.75 14.30
N ALA A 138 19.81 32.28 13.37
CA ALA A 138 19.99 33.65 12.87
C ALA A 138 19.40 34.70 13.82
N GLY A 139 18.16 34.52 14.25
CA GLY A 139 17.39 35.40 15.13
C GLY A 139 17.68 35.21 16.61
N TRP A 140 16.83 35.80 17.46
CA TRP A 140 17.04 35.85 18.90
C TRP A 140 16.87 34.49 19.59
N GLY A 141 17.42 34.37 20.79
CA GLY A 141 17.12 33.30 21.74
C GLY A 141 17.13 33.89 23.14
N ILE A 142 15.96 33.93 23.79
CA ILE A 142 15.75 34.35 25.17
C ILE A 142 15.13 33.17 25.91
N ALA A 143 15.74 32.79 27.03
CA ALA A 143 15.25 31.72 27.90
C ALA A 143 15.27 32.21 29.35
N ASP A 144 14.17 32.01 30.08
CA ASP A 144 14.00 32.47 31.47
C ASP A 144 14.36 33.96 31.66
N GLY A 145 13.99 34.81 30.70
CA GLY A 145 14.26 36.25 30.67
C GLY A 145 15.71 36.65 30.32
N GLU A 146 16.61 35.68 30.10
CA GLU A 146 18.03 35.91 29.84
C GLU A 146 18.37 35.72 28.35
N ILE A 147 19.27 36.59 27.83
CA ILE A 147 19.71 36.51 26.43
C ILE A 147 20.70 35.35 26.27
N VAL A 148 20.25 34.26 25.65
CA VAL A 148 21.12 33.15 25.20
C VAL A 148 21.94 33.61 23.99
N LYS A 149 21.28 34.27 23.03
CA LYS A 149 21.90 34.93 21.88
C LYS A 149 21.05 36.09 21.39
N SER A 150 21.70 37.09 20.81
CA SER A 150 20.97 38.13 20.06
C SER A 150 20.68 37.69 18.63
N GLY A 151 19.79 38.41 17.95
CA GLY A 151 19.62 38.29 16.51
C GLY A 151 20.82 38.82 15.73
N ASN A 152 21.07 38.23 14.57
CA ASN A 152 21.92 38.78 13.52
C ASN A 152 21.33 40.10 13.00
N PRO A 153 22.11 40.94 12.28
CA PRO A 153 21.66 42.26 11.85
C PRO A 153 20.36 42.30 11.03
N ASP A 154 20.02 41.21 10.34
CA ASP A 154 18.81 41.07 9.52
C ASP A 154 17.70 40.22 10.18
N ALA A 155 17.84 39.87 11.47
CA ALA A 155 16.97 38.92 12.17
C ALA A 155 16.46 39.49 13.51
N THR A 156 15.70 40.58 13.45
CA THR A 156 15.12 41.26 14.63
C THR A 156 13.73 40.76 15.01
N ALA A 157 12.94 40.28 14.05
CA ALA A 157 11.63 39.71 14.32
C ALA A 157 11.76 38.46 15.21
N SER A 158 10.87 38.34 16.19
CA SER A 158 10.89 37.28 17.19
C SER A 158 9.48 36.90 17.60
N VAL A 159 9.32 35.62 17.98
CA VAL A 159 8.09 35.01 18.48
C VAL A 159 8.37 34.42 19.86
N GLY A 160 7.43 34.58 20.79
CA GLY A 160 7.64 34.16 22.16
C GLY A 160 6.48 34.50 23.08
N VAL A 161 6.78 34.57 24.38
CA VAL A 161 5.82 34.93 25.43
C VAL A 161 6.39 36.06 26.29
N THR A 162 5.49 36.93 26.72
CA THR A 162 5.79 37.99 27.70
C THR A 162 5.89 37.43 29.11
N SER A 163 6.46 38.19 30.05
CA SER A 163 6.48 37.83 31.48
C SER A 163 5.09 37.71 32.12
N ASP A 164 4.06 38.29 31.49
CA ASP A 164 2.65 38.13 31.86
C ASP A 164 2.01 36.84 31.29
N GLY A 165 2.77 36.03 30.54
CA GLY A 165 2.32 34.75 29.96
C GLY A 165 1.52 34.87 28.67
N LEU A 166 1.49 36.06 28.04
CA LEU A 166 0.79 36.29 26.76
C LEU A 166 1.75 36.11 25.57
N GLY A 167 1.28 35.43 24.53
CA GLY A 167 2.00 35.28 23.26
C GLY A 167 2.32 36.61 22.61
N ALA A 168 3.44 36.70 21.89
CA ALA A 168 3.88 37.95 21.27
C ALA A 168 4.71 37.73 20.00
N LEU A 169 4.42 38.56 18.98
CA LEU A 169 5.31 38.84 17.86
C LEU A 169 5.91 40.24 18.03
N VAL A 170 7.24 40.31 18.14
CA VAL A 170 7.97 41.55 18.46
C VAL A 170 9.22 41.70 17.60
N ASP A 171 9.72 42.93 17.48
CA ASP A 171 11.04 43.19 16.91
C ASP A 171 12.01 43.54 18.05
N LEU A 172 12.92 42.62 18.36
CA LEU A 172 13.90 42.77 19.44
C LEU A 172 15.16 43.48 18.95
N VAL A 173 15.62 44.45 19.74
CA VAL A 173 16.80 45.26 19.45
C VAL A 173 17.77 45.19 20.62
N LEU A 174 19.02 44.82 20.32
CA LEU A 174 20.09 44.75 21.30
C LEU A 174 20.57 46.15 21.65
N GLU A 175 20.57 46.48 22.94
CA GLU A 175 21.29 47.62 23.48
C GLU A 175 22.43 47.09 24.34
N GLY A 176 23.67 47.28 23.89
CA GLY A 176 24.84 46.72 24.54
C GLY A 176 26.08 47.60 24.41
N SER A 177 26.88 47.62 25.48
CA SER A 177 28.13 48.37 25.52
C SER A 177 29.15 47.75 26.47
N VAL A 178 30.42 48.00 26.17
CA VAL A 178 31.53 47.78 27.10
C VAL A 178 32.21 49.11 27.38
N THR A 179 32.39 49.43 28.66
CA THR A 179 33.07 50.63 29.16
C THR A 179 34.39 50.25 29.82
N PHE A 180 35.46 50.95 29.48
CA PHE A 180 36.81 50.70 30.01
C PHE A 180 37.23 51.80 31.01
N ASP A 181 38.35 51.58 31.71
CA ASP A 181 38.88 52.48 32.76
C ASP A 181 39.08 53.97 32.36
N ASP A 182 39.19 54.26 31.07
CA ASP A 182 39.34 55.61 30.52
C ASP A 182 38.01 56.26 30.11
N ASP A 183 36.88 55.71 30.59
CA ASP A 183 35.50 56.07 30.27
C ASP A 183 35.15 55.91 28.77
N THR A 184 36.01 55.27 27.97
CA THR A 184 35.69 54.98 26.58
C THR A 184 34.71 53.81 26.50
N THR A 185 33.75 53.93 25.59
CA THR A 185 32.69 52.94 25.41
C THR A 185 32.70 52.41 23.97
N VAL A 186 32.54 51.09 23.83
CA VAL A 186 32.39 50.41 22.53
C VAL A 186 31.05 49.68 22.52
N SER A 187 30.28 49.81 21.44
CA SER A 187 28.98 49.16 21.32
C SER A 187 29.13 47.65 21.10
N ILE A 188 28.33 46.87 21.82
CA ILE A 188 28.15 45.44 21.58
C ILE A 188 27.01 45.29 20.56
N THR A 189 27.32 44.73 19.40
CA THR A 189 26.41 44.61 18.25
C THR A 189 25.92 43.19 18.01
N GLY A 190 26.36 42.24 18.83
CA GLY A 190 25.84 40.88 18.84
C GLY A 190 26.30 40.09 20.06
N ILE A 191 25.49 39.11 20.48
CA ILE A 191 25.79 38.17 21.56
C ILE A 191 25.63 36.76 20.99
N ASN A 192 26.69 35.95 21.03
CA ASN A 192 26.70 34.57 20.53
C ASN A 192 26.14 34.45 19.09
N VAL A 193 26.60 35.33 18.20
CA VAL A 193 26.13 35.42 16.81
C VAL A 193 27.15 34.87 15.81
N TYR A 194 26.66 34.38 14.66
CA TYR A 194 27.50 34.01 13.53
C TYR A 194 27.63 35.13 12.48
N ALA A 195 26.89 36.23 12.62
CA ALA A 195 27.03 37.45 11.82
C ALA A 195 26.77 38.70 12.69
N MET A 196 27.56 39.76 12.53
CA MET A 196 27.48 40.97 13.35
C MET A 196 27.59 42.26 12.53
N ASP A 197 27.15 43.39 13.10
CA ASP A 197 27.54 44.72 12.61
C ASP A 197 28.99 45.01 13.03
N THR A 198 29.88 45.14 12.03
CA THR A 198 31.32 45.32 12.23
C THR A 198 31.73 46.71 12.74
N SER A 199 30.78 47.64 12.92
CA SER A 199 31.05 48.93 13.57
C SER A 199 31.31 48.82 15.08
N GLY A 200 30.88 47.72 15.71
CA GLY A 200 31.07 47.41 17.13
C GLY A 200 31.83 46.12 17.39
N VAL A 201 31.46 45.42 18.47
CA VAL A 201 32.00 44.11 18.87
C VAL A 201 30.91 43.07 19.04
N ALA A 202 31.21 41.80 18.76
CA ALA A 202 30.40 40.68 19.25
C ALA A 202 30.92 40.20 20.61
N LEU A 203 30.01 39.87 21.51
CA LEU A 203 30.29 39.23 22.79
C LEU A 203 29.98 37.74 22.70
N TYR A 204 30.90 36.90 23.17
CA TYR A 204 30.72 35.46 23.31
C TYR A 204 30.89 35.04 24.77
N ASN A 205 30.06 34.10 25.23
CA ASN A 205 30.13 33.52 26.57
C ASN A 205 30.15 31.99 26.48
N SER A 206 30.01 31.29 27.62
CA SER A 206 30.07 29.82 27.66
C SER A 206 28.98 29.13 26.84
N GLN A 207 27.89 29.81 26.49
CA GLN A 207 26.82 29.27 25.65
C GLN A 207 27.21 29.13 24.17
N TRP A 208 28.29 29.79 23.69
CA TRP A 208 28.67 29.74 22.27
C TRP A 208 29.09 28.34 21.80
N GLY A 209 29.75 27.56 22.67
CA GLY A 209 30.36 26.28 22.29
C GLY A 209 31.75 26.43 21.67
N GLU A 210 32.20 25.40 20.94
CA GLU A 210 33.59 25.29 20.48
C GLU A 210 33.86 25.90 19.10
N PHE A 211 32.81 26.31 18.37
CA PHE A 211 32.96 26.79 17.00
C PHE A 211 33.79 28.07 16.92
N SER A 212 34.44 28.31 15.78
CA SER A 212 35.26 29.51 15.59
C SER A 212 34.41 30.79 15.64
N ARG A 213 34.77 31.70 16.54
CA ARG A 213 34.13 33.02 16.67
C ARG A 213 34.46 33.95 15.49
N ALA A 214 35.46 33.59 14.68
CA ALA A 214 35.80 34.34 13.47
C ALA A 214 34.67 34.30 12.42
N ARG A 215 33.71 33.37 12.55
CA ARG A 215 32.57 33.26 11.64
C ARG A 215 31.78 34.57 11.53
N ALA A 216 31.64 35.32 12.61
CA ALA A 216 30.96 36.62 12.63
C ALA A 216 31.59 37.73 11.78
N LEU A 217 32.83 37.57 11.34
CA LEU A 217 33.61 38.63 10.68
C LEU A 217 33.56 38.61 9.14
N ALA A 218 32.85 37.66 8.52
CA ALA A 218 32.78 37.42 7.06
C ALA A 218 34.10 37.04 6.36
N THR A 219 35.25 37.58 6.78
CA THR A 219 36.60 37.11 6.39
C THR A 219 37.26 36.38 7.57
N PRO A 220 37.50 35.07 7.46
CA PRO A 220 38.24 34.32 8.49
C PRO A 220 39.62 34.96 8.71
N ASP A 221 40.08 35.00 9.97
CA ASP A 221 41.44 35.37 10.41
C ASP A 221 41.80 36.87 10.57
N ALA A 222 40.93 37.82 10.20
CA ALA A 222 41.21 39.26 10.35
C ALA A 222 40.37 39.91 11.46
N GLY A 223 40.75 39.69 12.73
CA GLY A 223 40.05 40.30 13.87
C GLY A 223 40.81 40.23 15.19
N VAL A 224 40.32 40.98 16.19
CA VAL A 224 40.92 41.09 17.54
C VAL A 224 39.99 40.41 18.54
N GLU A 225 40.56 39.62 19.44
CA GLU A 225 39.84 38.93 20.53
C GLU A 225 40.35 39.41 21.90
N VAL A 226 39.44 39.70 22.83
CA VAL A 226 39.76 40.06 24.22
C VAL A 226 38.96 39.18 25.17
N GLN A 227 39.64 38.52 26.10
CA GLN A 227 39.02 37.69 27.13
C GLN A 227 38.91 38.47 28.44
N ILE A 228 37.75 38.37 29.08
CA ILE A 228 37.39 39.08 30.31
C ILE A 228 36.90 38.05 31.32
N GLY A 229 37.49 38.06 32.52
CA GLY A 229 37.09 37.18 33.62
C GLY A 229 35.79 37.63 34.30
N ALA A 230 35.23 36.78 35.15
CA ALA A 230 33.98 37.04 35.87
C ALA A 230 34.03 38.26 36.81
N ASP A 231 35.23 38.74 37.14
CA ASP A 231 35.48 39.94 37.93
C ASP A 231 35.52 41.23 37.08
N GLY A 232 35.26 41.14 35.77
CA GLY A 232 35.30 42.27 34.84
C GLY A 232 36.73 42.70 34.49
N VAL A 233 37.71 41.81 34.65
CA VAL A 233 39.13 42.10 34.38
C VAL A 233 39.57 41.40 33.10
N VAL A 234 40.26 42.14 32.22
CA VAL A 234 40.87 41.60 31.00
C VAL A 234 41.95 40.58 31.40
N THR A 235 41.85 39.37 30.87
CA THR A 235 42.80 38.27 31.12
C THR A 235 43.73 38.03 29.92
N ALA A 236 43.26 38.30 28.70
CA ALA A 236 44.04 38.15 27.48
C ALA A 236 43.56 39.08 26.36
N VAL A 237 44.50 39.47 25.49
CA VAL A 237 44.26 40.21 24.23
C VAL A 237 45.02 39.50 23.13
N ALA A 238 44.35 39.22 22.00
CA ALA A 238 44.91 38.50 20.87
C ALA A 238 44.59 39.22 19.54
N GLU A 239 45.57 39.25 18.64
CA GLU A 239 45.43 39.79 17.26
C GLU A 239 44.81 38.79 16.28
N THR A 240 44.30 37.67 16.79
CA THR A 240 43.62 36.62 16.03
C THR A 240 42.42 36.13 16.82
N VAL A 241 41.30 35.88 16.14
CA VAL A 241 40.09 35.34 16.76
C VAL A 241 40.21 33.82 16.90
N GLY A 242 39.85 33.30 18.07
CA GLY A 242 39.99 31.90 18.41
C GLY A 242 38.74 31.05 18.13
N ALA A 243 38.91 29.75 18.39
CA ALA A 243 37.85 28.76 18.53
C ALA A 243 37.95 28.12 19.93
N GLY A 244 37.08 27.15 20.23
CA GLY A 244 37.06 26.39 21.48
C GLY A 244 36.14 27.00 22.55
N ALA A 245 35.75 26.14 23.49
CA ALA A 245 34.81 26.47 24.57
C ALA A 245 35.33 27.61 25.46
N ILE A 246 34.39 28.44 25.92
CA ILE A 246 34.62 29.54 26.85
C ILE A 246 34.22 29.06 28.25
N ALA A 247 35.10 29.26 29.23
CA ALA A 247 34.80 28.86 30.60
C ALA A 247 33.67 29.71 31.21
N ASP A 248 32.86 29.11 32.10
CA ASP A 248 31.79 29.83 32.79
C ASP A 248 32.29 31.09 33.49
N GLY A 249 31.50 32.17 33.38
CA GLY A 249 31.84 33.50 33.87
C GLY A 249 32.93 34.22 33.06
N THR A 250 33.49 33.61 32.02
CA THR A 250 34.41 34.29 31.07
C THR A 250 33.60 34.83 29.89
N GLN A 251 33.93 36.04 29.47
CA GLN A 251 33.35 36.68 28.28
C GLN A 251 34.46 37.02 27.28
N VAL A 252 34.13 36.97 25.99
CA VAL A 252 35.07 37.20 24.90
C VAL A 252 34.51 38.26 23.96
N LEU A 253 35.23 39.36 23.77
CA LEU A 253 34.89 40.40 22.81
C LEU A 253 35.66 40.19 21.51
N VAL A 254 34.95 40.24 20.39
CA VAL A 254 35.50 40.06 19.04
C VAL A 254 35.19 41.27 18.17
N ALA A 255 36.23 41.84 17.53
CA ALA A 255 36.11 42.96 16.61
C ALA A 255 36.74 42.64 15.24
N ALA A 256 36.14 43.14 14.16
CA ALA A 256 36.72 43.03 12.82
C ALA A 256 38.00 43.88 12.70
N ASP A 257 39.03 43.35 12.04
CA ASP A 257 40.28 44.08 11.82
C ASP A 257 40.07 45.38 11.04
N GLY A 258 40.92 46.38 11.29
CA GLY A 258 40.84 47.70 10.67
C GLY A 258 39.70 48.59 11.16
N THR A 259 38.89 48.15 12.14
CA THR A 259 37.80 48.94 12.74
C THR A 259 38.26 49.77 13.93
N ALA A 260 37.47 50.78 14.30
CA ALA A 260 37.71 51.57 15.51
C ALA A 260 37.60 50.71 16.79
N ALA A 261 36.68 49.74 16.80
CA ALA A 261 36.53 48.78 17.89
C ALA A 261 37.79 47.91 18.07
N ALA A 262 38.31 47.33 16.99
CA ALA A 262 39.56 46.55 17.02
C ALA A 262 40.75 47.40 17.50
N ALA A 263 40.87 48.63 16.99
CA ALA A 263 41.92 49.56 17.42
C ALA A 263 41.83 49.93 18.92
N ARG A 264 40.62 49.91 19.51
CA ARG A 264 40.42 50.12 20.94
C ARG A 264 40.74 48.87 21.76
N LEU A 265 40.32 47.69 21.31
CA LEU A 265 40.62 46.42 21.96
C LEU A 265 42.12 46.13 22.03
N LEU A 266 42.89 46.48 20.99
CA LEU A 266 44.35 46.33 20.95
C LEU A 266 45.12 47.21 21.94
N GLN A 267 44.47 48.22 22.52
CA GLN A 267 45.09 49.08 23.54
C GLN A 267 44.98 48.49 24.95
N LEU A 268 44.17 47.43 25.14
CA LEU A 268 43.97 46.78 26.42
C LEU A 268 45.15 45.88 26.78
N GLN A 269 45.33 45.66 28.09
CA GLN A 269 46.30 44.75 28.66
C GLN A 269 45.65 43.91 29.76
N ALA A 270 46.26 42.76 30.05
CA ALA A 270 45.80 41.95 31.18
C ALA A 270 45.86 42.76 32.49
N GLY A 271 44.74 42.82 33.21
CA GLY A 271 44.57 43.63 34.42
C GLY A 271 43.73 44.91 34.25
N ASP A 272 43.43 45.33 33.02
CA ASP A 272 42.50 46.44 32.76
C ASP A 272 41.06 46.03 33.10
N SER A 273 40.21 46.98 33.51
CA SER A 273 38.79 46.72 33.78
C SER A 273 37.91 46.96 32.54
N ALA A 274 36.91 46.11 32.37
CA ALA A 274 35.86 46.21 31.36
C ALA A 274 34.50 45.98 32.04
N GLU A 275 33.67 47.02 32.08
CA GLU A 275 32.28 46.95 32.53
C GLU A 275 31.38 46.66 31.33
N ILE A 276 30.70 45.51 31.34
CA ILE A 276 29.82 45.07 30.26
C ILE A 276 28.37 45.22 30.71
N ALA A 277 27.57 45.90 29.89
CA ALA A 277 26.13 46.02 30.08
C ALA A 277 25.44 45.75 28.74
N TYR A 278 24.49 44.82 28.73
CA TYR A 278 23.64 44.57 27.58
C TYR A 278 22.25 44.11 28.01
N GLY A 279 21.27 44.32 27.13
CA GLY A 279 19.89 43.89 27.29
C GLY A 279 19.10 44.13 26.02
N VAL A 280 17.81 43.78 26.06
CA VAL A 280 16.85 44.25 25.06
C VAL A 280 16.53 45.72 25.37
N ARG A 281 16.38 46.55 24.34
CA ARG A 281 16.05 47.98 24.49
C ARG A 281 14.78 48.18 25.34
N ASP A 282 14.82 49.14 26.27
CA ASP A 282 13.78 49.40 27.30
C ASP A 282 12.34 49.66 26.78
N ASP A 283 12.16 49.92 25.49
CA ASP A 283 10.84 50.13 24.86
C ASP A 283 10.22 48.83 24.31
N ALA A 284 10.94 47.71 24.40
CA ALA A 284 10.42 46.38 24.08
C ALA A 284 9.45 45.87 25.16
N LEU A 285 8.62 44.90 24.78
CA LEU A 285 7.84 44.13 25.77
C LEU A 285 8.79 43.37 26.69
N ASP A 286 8.36 43.13 27.92
CA ASP A 286 9.07 42.28 28.87
C ASP A 286 8.89 40.82 28.44
N ILE A 287 9.93 40.24 27.84
CA ILE A 287 9.91 38.91 27.20
C ILE A 287 10.58 37.89 28.11
N GLU A 288 9.87 36.80 28.39
CA GLU A 288 10.36 35.69 29.22
C GLU A 288 11.03 34.61 28.37
N GLU A 289 10.38 34.22 27.27
CA GLU A 289 10.86 33.20 26.34
C GLU A 289 10.67 33.74 24.92
N ALA A 290 11.69 33.66 24.07
CA ALA A 290 11.54 34.02 22.66
C ALA A 290 12.60 33.39 21.78
N GLY A 291 12.23 33.18 20.52
CA GLY A 291 13.16 32.85 19.47
C GLY A 291 12.93 33.65 18.19
N GLY A 292 13.84 33.53 17.23
CA GLY A 292 13.75 34.21 15.94
C GLY A 292 12.47 33.86 15.17
N ALA A 293 11.82 34.88 14.61
CA ALA A 293 10.75 34.71 13.63
C ALA A 293 11.30 35.09 12.25
N TRP A 294 11.20 34.19 11.28
CA TRP A 294 11.77 34.46 9.95
C TRP A 294 10.86 35.35 9.11
N HIS A 295 9.62 34.92 8.88
CA HIS A 295 8.64 35.65 8.09
C HIS A 295 7.31 35.73 8.81
N ARG A 296 6.70 36.93 8.85
CA ARG A 296 5.32 37.07 9.34
C ARG A 296 4.35 36.62 8.25
N LEU A 297 3.33 35.88 8.64
CA LEU A 297 2.24 35.41 7.79
C LEU A 297 0.99 36.27 8.03
N LEU A 298 0.66 36.48 9.30
CA LEU A 298 -0.49 37.29 9.74
C LEU A 298 -0.02 38.37 10.72
N THR A 299 -0.68 39.52 10.68
CA THR A 299 -0.55 40.57 11.70
C THR A 299 -1.90 41.26 11.83
N ASP A 300 -2.45 41.28 13.05
CA ASP A 300 -3.80 41.79 13.32
C ASP A 300 -4.85 41.20 12.34
N GLY A 301 -4.77 39.88 12.10
CA GLY A 301 -5.71 39.10 11.28
C GLY A 301 -5.53 39.27 9.77
N GLU A 302 -4.65 40.17 9.34
CA GLU A 302 -4.40 40.50 7.94
C GLU A 302 -3.17 39.77 7.39
N VAL A 303 -3.29 39.26 6.16
CA VAL A 303 -2.20 38.55 5.47
C VAL A 303 -1.07 39.52 5.12
N VAL A 304 0.16 39.14 5.48
CA VAL A 304 1.38 39.86 5.14
C VAL A 304 1.84 39.47 3.73
N ASP A 305 2.01 40.47 2.85
CA ASP A 305 2.57 40.26 1.51
C ASP A 305 4.08 39.99 1.59
N ASN A 306 4.44 38.71 1.49
CA ASN A 306 5.83 38.24 1.47
C ASN A 306 6.45 38.30 0.05
N GLY A 307 5.68 38.65 -0.98
CA GLY A 307 6.15 38.76 -2.37
C GLY A 307 5.96 37.48 -3.20
N GLN A 308 6.58 37.45 -4.39
CA GLN A 308 6.36 36.44 -5.44
C GLN A 308 7.66 35.71 -5.85
N GLY A 309 8.65 35.68 -4.97
CA GLY A 309 9.89 34.94 -5.17
C GLY A 309 9.67 33.43 -4.97
N GLY A 310 10.48 32.60 -5.63
CA GLY A 310 10.32 31.14 -5.59
C GLY A 310 10.27 30.54 -4.18
N HIS A 311 10.97 31.12 -3.20
CA HIS A 311 10.88 30.68 -1.79
C HIS A 311 9.45 30.71 -1.23
N PHE A 312 8.64 31.71 -1.66
CA PHE A 312 7.27 31.92 -1.18
C PHE A 312 6.22 31.17 -2.00
N THR A 313 6.55 30.81 -3.25
CA THR A 313 5.61 30.22 -4.22
C THR A 313 5.99 28.78 -4.60
N THR A 314 6.79 28.11 -3.79
CA THR A 314 7.14 26.68 -3.96
C THR A 314 6.69 25.91 -2.73
N GLU A 315 5.98 24.82 -2.97
CA GLU A 315 5.54 23.88 -1.94
C GLU A 315 6.75 23.28 -1.23
N ASN A 316 6.71 23.30 0.10
CA ASN A 316 7.68 22.65 0.96
C ASN A 316 6.96 22.21 2.24
N PRO A 317 7.52 21.27 3.02
CA PRO A 317 7.15 21.12 4.42
C PRO A 317 7.33 22.44 5.16
N ARG A 318 6.42 22.77 6.07
CA ARG A 318 6.40 24.06 6.78
C ARG A 318 6.14 23.89 8.26
N THR A 319 6.79 24.73 9.06
CA THR A 319 6.43 24.97 10.46
C THR A 319 5.90 26.37 10.62
N MET A 320 4.83 26.53 11.39
CA MET A 320 4.17 27.80 11.66
C MET A 320 3.88 27.93 13.14
N ILE A 321 3.92 29.18 13.64
CA ILE A 321 3.54 29.50 15.01
C ILE A 321 2.64 30.72 14.97
N GLY A 322 1.53 30.69 15.71
CA GLY A 322 0.62 31.83 15.80
C GLY A 322 -0.13 31.90 17.12
N PHE A 323 -0.84 33.01 17.30
CA PHE A 323 -1.63 33.30 18.49
C PHE A 323 -3.00 33.85 18.10
N ASP A 324 -4.00 33.58 18.93
CA ASP A 324 -5.33 34.18 18.81
C ASP A 324 -5.33 35.68 19.19
N ASP A 325 -6.48 36.36 19.00
CA ASP A 325 -6.65 37.79 19.27
C ASP A 325 -6.32 38.18 20.73
N ASP A 326 -6.71 37.35 21.69
CA ASP A 326 -6.41 37.56 23.12
C ASP A 326 -4.99 37.13 23.53
N ARG A 327 -4.24 36.52 22.60
CA ARG A 327 -2.85 36.03 22.77
C ARG A 327 -2.67 35.02 23.88
N ARG A 328 -3.72 34.27 24.16
CA ARG A 328 -3.77 33.21 25.19
C ARG A 328 -3.78 31.83 24.58
N THR A 329 -4.20 31.69 23.33
CA THR A 329 -4.13 30.44 22.61
C THR A 329 -2.98 30.52 21.62
N ALA A 330 -2.04 29.58 21.72
CA ALA A 330 -0.96 29.40 20.77
C ALA A 330 -1.27 28.21 19.84
N TYR A 331 -0.88 28.35 18.58
CA TYR A 331 -0.97 27.31 17.56
C TYR A 331 0.43 27.03 17.03
N PHE A 332 0.95 25.82 17.26
CA PHE A 332 2.16 25.34 16.58
C PHE A 332 1.73 24.32 15.54
N VAL A 333 2.09 24.57 14.28
CA VAL A 333 1.57 23.79 13.15
C VAL A 333 2.73 23.28 12.32
N VAL A 334 2.70 22.00 11.98
CA VAL A 334 3.60 21.39 11.00
C VAL A 334 2.76 20.86 9.85
N ALA A 335 3.07 21.32 8.64
CA ALA A 335 2.51 20.78 7.41
C ALA A 335 3.56 19.92 6.71
N GLY A 336 3.22 18.67 6.40
CA GLY A 336 4.06 17.73 5.66
C GLY A 336 4.41 18.23 4.25
N GLY A 337 5.31 17.53 3.56
CA GLY A 337 5.69 17.88 2.18
C GLY A 337 6.84 17.04 1.64
N ARG A 338 7.07 17.09 0.31
CA ARG A 338 8.11 16.29 -0.38
C ARG A 338 8.02 14.78 -0.12
N SER A 339 6.84 14.30 0.24
CA SER A 339 6.55 12.87 0.39
C SER A 339 5.55 12.45 -0.69
N SER A 340 5.29 11.15 -0.79
CA SER A 340 4.19 10.63 -1.59
C SER A 340 2.82 10.93 -0.97
N THR A 341 2.78 11.47 0.25
CA THR A 341 1.57 11.70 1.05
C THR A 341 1.25 13.19 1.27
N ALA A 342 2.15 14.09 0.85
CA ALA A 342 1.96 15.53 0.98
C ALA A 342 2.93 16.27 0.04
N ASP A 343 2.40 17.23 -0.73
CA ASP A 343 3.20 18.05 -1.64
C ASP A 343 3.97 19.14 -0.87
N GLY A 344 3.32 19.74 0.13
CA GLY A 344 3.81 20.87 0.90
C GLY A 344 2.90 22.08 0.77
N MET A 345 3.32 23.21 1.36
CA MET A 345 2.57 24.46 1.29
C MET A 345 3.40 25.63 0.76
N VAL A 346 2.74 26.51 0.02
CA VAL A 346 3.20 27.87 -0.26
C VAL A 346 2.78 28.85 0.84
N PHE A 347 3.37 30.04 0.89
CA PHE A 347 3.12 31.00 1.97
C PHE A 347 1.67 31.50 2.03
N SER A 348 0.98 31.56 0.88
CA SER A 348 -0.43 31.95 0.83
C SER A 348 -1.33 30.90 1.48
N GLU A 349 -1.01 29.62 1.34
CA GLU A 349 -1.74 28.51 1.98
C GLU A 349 -1.46 28.50 3.47
N MET A 350 -0.20 28.67 3.90
CA MET A 350 0.16 28.82 5.31
C MET A 350 -0.62 29.95 5.99
N SER A 351 -0.74 31.11 5.33
CA SER A 351 -1.48 32.26 5.86
C SER A 351 -2.99 32.03 5.88
N ALA A 352 -3.53 31.24 4.95
CA ALA A 352 -4.93 30.82 4.97
C ALA A 352 -5.18 29.84 6.11
N LEU A 353 -4.36 28.79 6.23
CA LEU A 353 -4.45 27.79 7.29
C LEU A 353 -4.38 28.43 8.68
N MET A 354 -3.35 29.24 8.98
CA MET A 354 -3.21 29.85 10.31
C MET A 354 -4.43 30.70 10.69
N ARG A 355 -5.06 31.37 9.71
CA ARG A 355 -6.28 32.15 9.92
C ARG A 355 -7.51 31.25 10.09
N ASP A 356 -7.61 30.16 9.34
CA ASP A 356 -8.68 29.16 9.48
C ASP A 356 -8.62 28.49 10.88
N LEU A 357 -7.42 28.25 11.41
CA LEU A 357 -7.21 27.78 12.78
C LEU A 357 -7.54 28.83 13.85
N GLY A 358 -7.69 30.11 13.49
CA GLY A 358 -8.06 31.19 14.41
C GLY A 358 -6.91 32.05 14.90
N ALA A 359 -5.73 32.00 14.26
CA ALA A 359 -4.63 32.90 14.58
C ALA A 359 -4.84 34.31 14.02
N GLU A 360 -4.58 35.32 14.84
CA GLU A 360 -4.58 36.75 14.49
C GLU A 360 -3.16 37.21 14.11
N ASP A 361 -2.16 36.68 14.82
CA ASP A 361 -0.74 36.91 14.60
C ASP A 361 -0.07 35.57 14.27
N ALA A 362 0.71 35.47 13.20
CA ALA A 362 1.37 34.21 12.82
C ALA A 362 2.70 34.41 12.08
N ILE A 363 3.61 33.45 12.22
CA ILE A 363 4.92 33.42 11.56
C ILE A 363 5.14 32.08 10.85
N SER A 364 5.97 32.12 9.82
CA SER A 364 6.68 30.95 9.29
C SER A 364 7.98 30.79 10.07
N ALA A 365 8.15 29.62 10.65
CA ALA A 365 9.43 29.10 11.13
C ALA A 365 10.24 28.53 9.94
N ASP A 366 11.42 27.97 10.21
CA ASP A 366 12.19 27.22 9.22
C ASP A 366 11.42 25.97 8.76
N GLY A 367 11.61 25.59 7.50
CA GLY A 367 10.83 24.55 6.84
C GLY A 367 11.69 23.49 6.15
N GLY A 368 11.09 22.75 5.22
CA GLY A 368 11.74 21.59 4.60
C GLY A 368 12.03 20.51 5.65
N GLY A 369 13.17 19.83 5.54
CA GLY A 369 13.53 18.75 6.48
C GLY A 369 13.80 19.17 7.92
N SER A 370 13.72 20.46 8.25
CA SER A 370 13.69 20.94 9.64
C SER A 370 12.30 20.86 10.26
N SER A 371 11.23 20.77 9.45
CA SER A 371 9.85 20.78 9.95
C SER A 371 9.58 19.52 10.77
N GLN A 372 9.41 19.69 12.08
CA GLN A 372 9.22 18.59 13.01
C GLN A 372 8.39 19.05 14.22
N MET A 373 7.49 18.19 14.67
CA MET A 373 6.71 18.30 15.88
C MET A 373 6.95 17.09 16.77
N ASN A 374 7.18 17.35 18.06
CA ASN A 374 7.23 16.33 19.10
C ASN A 374 6.15 16.58 20.14
N ALA A 375 5.55 15.51 20.67
CA ALA A 375 4.67 15.56 21.83
C ALA A 375 4.86 14.31 22.71
N ARG A 376 4.67 14.45 24.02
CA ARG A 376 4.61 13.33 24.97
C ARG A 376 3.17 12.86 25.04
N LEU A 377 2.88 11.72 24.43
CA LEU A 377 1.53 11.17 24.48
C LEU A 377 1.13 10.86 25.94
N PRO A 378 -0.16 10.95 26.28
CA PRO A 378 -0.66 10.59 27.60
C PRO A 378 -0.18 9.21 28.04
N GLY A 379 0.42 9.13 29.23
CA GLY A 379 0.96 7.88 29.77
C GLY A 379 2.38 7.55 29.31
N ASP A 380 2.94 8.26 28.32
CA ASP A 380 4.32 8.09 27.90
C ASP A 380 5.31 8.84 28.78
N SER A 381 6.53 8.30 28.85
CA SER A 381 7.64 8.91 29.58
C SER A 381 8.57 9.77 28.72
N ALA A 382 8.52 9.59 27.39
CA ALA A 382 9.31 10.31 26.40
C ALA A 382 8.40 10.92 25.33
N THR A 383 8.92 11.85 24.53
CA THR A 383 8.16 12.38 23.39
C THR A 383 8.33 11.52 22.15
N SER A 384 7.29 11.47 21.34
CA SER A 384 7.29 10.89 20.00
C SER A 384 7.26 12.00 18.95
N ILE A 385 7.74 11.69 17.75
CA ILE A 385 7.59 12.57 16.59
C ILE A 385 6.16 12.39 16.07
N MET A 386 5.43 13.49 15.88
CA MET A 386 4.02 13.47 15.48
C MET A 386 3.84 13.48 13.96
N ASN A 387 4.75 14.14 13.24
CA ASN A 387 4.71 14.26 11.78
C ASN A 387 5.74 13.35 11.08
N SER A 388 5.71 13.27 9.75
CA SER A 388 6.75 12.60 8.96
C SER A 388 7.88 13.56 8.52
N PRO A 389 9.12 13.44 9.03
CA PRO A 389 10.23 14.30 8.62
C PRO A 389 10.62 14.09 7.15
N SER A 390 10.66 15.16 6.35
CA SER A 390 10.84 15.05 4.89
C SER A 390 12.22 14.55 4.42
N ASP A 391 13.22 14.49 5.33
CA ASP A 391 14.54 13.91 5.03
C ASP A 391 14.56 12.38 5.22
N GLY A 392 13.46 11.79 5.72
CA GLY A 392 13.35 10.38 6.13
C GLY A 392 13.93 10.09 7.52
N TYR A 393 14.44 11.12 8.21
CA TYR A 393 14.96 11.09 9.58
C TYR A 393 14.87 12.50 10.19
N GLU A 394 14.90 12.60 11.52
CA GLU A 394 14.90 13.90 12.20
C GLU A 394 16.18 14.69 11.92
N ARG A 395 16.03 15.96 11.51
CA ARG A 395 17.17 16.83 11.24
C ARG A 395 17.65 17.48 12.53
N ARG A 396 18.97 17.72 12.62
CA ARG A 396 19.52 18.60 13.65
C ARG A 396 19.24 20.06 13.27
N ASP A 397 18.59 20.79 14.17
CA ASP A 397 18.29 22.20 14.02
C ASP A 397 19.05 23.04 15.07
N ALA A 398 18.92 24.37 14.94
CA ALA A 398 19.62 25.30 15.80
C ALA A 398 18.87 25.66 17.08
N ASN A 399 17.54 25.59 17.05
CA ASN A 399 16.64 25.87 18.17
C ASN A 399 15.19 25.44 17.83
N GLY A 400 14.33 25.55 18.83
CA GLY A 400 12.90 25.32 18.72
C GLY A 400 12.10 26.15 19.73
N LEU A 401 10.79 25.97 19.71
CA LEU A 401 9.87 26.42 20.77
C LEU A 401 9.01 25.24 21.19
N GLY A 402 8.68 25.18 22.48
CA GLY A 402 7.86 24.10 23.03
C GLY A 402 6.98 24.56 24.18
N PHE A 403 6.35 23.60 24.82
CA PHE A 403 5.48 23.79 25.97
C PHE A 403 5.98 22.97 27.15
N THR A 404 5.98 23.59 28.33
CA THR A 404 6.22 22.92 29.63
C THR A 404 4.96 23.01 30.47
N LEU A 405 4.77 22.08 31.40
CA LEU A 405 3.68 22.17 32.37
C LEU A 405 3.87 23.40 33.26
N ALA A 406 2.84 24.23 33.40
CA ALA A 406 2.88 25.39 34.30
C ALA A 406 3.00 24.97 35.77
N GLN A 407 2.41 23.82 36.11
CA GLN A 407 2.47 23.20 37.42
C GLN A 407 2.88 21.74 37.26
N ALA A 408 3.77 21.26 38.13
CA ALA A 408 4.09 19.84 38.17
C ALA A 408 2.83 19.06 38.58
N GLY A 409 2.56 17.94 37.90
CA GLY A 409 1.46 17.04 38.24
C GLY A 409 1.59 16.52 39.67
N SER A 410 0.44 16.18 40.26
CA SER A 410 0.36 15.72 41.65
C SER A 410 1.13 14.42 41.91
N GLY A 411 1.45 13.67 40.86
CA GLY A 411 2.00 12.32 40.97
C GLY A 411 1.01 11.32 41.56
N GLN A 412 -0.27 11.66 41.65
CA GLN A 412 -1.35 10.81 42.15
C GLN A 412 -2.20 10.34 40.99
N LEU A 413 -2.59 9.06 41.01
CA LEU A 413 -3.48 8.50 40.02
C LEU A 413 -4.80 9.29 39.94
N ASP A 414 -5.07 9.85 38.77
CA ASP A 414 -6.32 10.56 38.42
C ASP A 414 -7.12 9.77 37.37
N ASP A 415 -6.45 9.23 36.35
CA ASP A 415 -7.07 8.45 35.27
C ASP A 415 -6.25 7.21 34.88
N ILE A 416 -6.84 6.31 34.10
CA ILE A 416 -6.19 5.13 33.51
C ILE A 416 -6.38 5.18 31.99
N ILE A 417 -5.30 4.94 31.26
CA ILE A 417 -5.33 4.73 29.81
C ILE A 417 -5.22 3.23 29.57
N VAL A 418 -6.05 2.69 28.70
CA VAL A 418 -6.00 1.28 28.30
C VAL A 418 -5.81 1.23 26.79
N ASP A 419 -4.72 0.62 26.36
CA ASP A 419 -4.37 0.47 24.94
C ASP A 419 -4.16 -1.01 24.61
N ALA A 420 -4.40 -1.37 23.35
CA ALA A 420 -3.92 -2.65 22.83
C ALA A 420 -2.41 -2.57 22.56
N ASP A 421 -1.70 -3.65 22.85
CA ASP A 421 -0.26 -3.72 22.56
C ASP A 421 -0.02 -3.84 21.05
N ALA A 422 -0.94 -4.50 20.33
CA ALA A 422 -0.94 -4.52 18.88
C ALA A 422 -1.24 -3.13 18.29
N THR A 423 -0.54 -2.79 17.20
CA THR A 423 -0.71 -1.53 16.48
C THR A 423 -1.67 -1.67 15.29
N GLY A 424 -2.22 -0.54 14.82
CA GLY A 424 -3.13 -0.45 13.67
C GLY A 424 -4.60 -0.21 14.03
N ASP A 425 -5.40 0.23 13.06
CA ASP A 425 -6.78 0.65 13.29
C ASP A 425 -7.69 -0.49 13.79
N ASP A 426 -7.40 -1.71 13.35
CA ASP A 426 -8.10 -2.93 13.75
C ASP A 426 -7.58 -3.56 15.05
N ALA A 427 -6.72 -2.87 15.80
CA ALA A 427 -6.19 -3.39 17.07
C ALA A 427 -7.27 -3.68 18.12
N HIS A 428 -8.46 -3.08 17.98
CA HIS A 428 -9.63 -3.32 18.81
C HIS A 428 -10.42 -4.59 18.43
N ARG A 429 -10.10 -5.25 17.31
CA ARG A 429 -10.76 -6.47 16.82
C ARG A 429 -9.99 -7.73 17.26
N VAL A 430 -10.70 -8.84 17.45
CA VAL A 430 -10.12 -10.16 17.78
C VAL A 430 -10.99 -11.30 17.22
N PHE A 431 -10.38 -12.44 16.88
CA PHE A 431 -11.12 -13.63 16.44
C PHE A 431 -11.57 -14.51 17.63
N PRO A 432 -12.69 -15.26 17.51
CA PRO A 432 -13.08 -16.25 18.50
C PRO A 432 -11.94 -17.26 18.78
N GLY A 433 -11.60 -17.43 20.05
CA GLY A 433 -10.54 -18.34 20.49
C GLY A 433 -9.12 -17.76 20.43
N LEU A 434 -8.92 -16.55 19.91
CA LEU A 434 -7.63 -15.83 19.89
C LEU A 434 -7.60 -14.73 20.95
N HIS A 435 -6.44 -14.12 21.15
CA HIS A 435 -6.21 -13.15 22.21
C HIS A 435 -5.95 -11.74 21.69
N ARG A 436 -6.24 -10.79 22.57
CA ARG A 436 -5.67 -9.44 22.55
C ARG A 436 -4.91 -9.18 23.84
N GLU A 437 -3.72 -8.60 23.71
CA GLU A 437 -2.95 -8.11 24.85
C GLU A 437 -3.25 -6.62 25.06
N LEU A 438 -3.65 -6.25 26.28
CA LEU A 438 -3.99 -4.88 26.66
C LEU A 438 -3.07 -4.40 27.79
N THR A 439 -2.67 -3.13 27.73
CA THR A 439 -1.87 -2.46 28.76
C THR A 439 -2.65 -1.32 29.41
N ALA A 440 -2.69 -1.30 30.76
CA ALA A 440 -3.21 -0.19 31.53
C ALA A 440 -2.07 0.72 32.04
N THR A 441 -2.17 2.01 31.77
CA THR A 441 -1.21 3.02 32.21
C THR A 441 -1.89 4.04 33.12
N GLY A 442 -1.39 4.19 34.35
CA GLY A 442 -1.89 5.17 35.30
C GLY A 442 -1.35 6.56 35.00
N VAL A 443 -2.21 7.57 34.99
CA VAL A 443 -1.82 8.98 34.77
C VAL A 443 -2.37 9.89 35.87
N ASP A 444 -1.69 11.01 36.11
CA ASP A 444 -2.21 12.10 36.95
C ASP A 444 -3.04 13.12 36.16
N GLU A 445 -3.49 14.17 36.84
CA GLU A 445 -4.31 15.23 36.22
C GLU A 445 -3.61 15.98 35.09
N THR A 446 -2.29 15.78 34.91
CA THR A 446 -1.50 16.35 33.81
C THR A 446 -1.26 15.39 32.66
N LEU A 447 -1.85 14.19 32.71
CA LEU A 447 -1.63 13.07 31.79
C LEU A 447 -0.20 12.50 31.82
N SER A 448 0.60 12.93 32.79
CA SER A 448 1.93 12.35 33.04
C SER A 448 1.79 10.98 33.71
N THR A 449 2.64 10.03 33.31
CA THR A 449 2.65 8.67 33.88
C THR A 449 2.92 8.68 35.38
N VAL A 450 2.15 7.91 36.14
CA VAL A 450 2.33 7.70 37.58
C VAL A 450 2.24 6.22 37.95
N ASP A 451 2.67 5.88 39.18
CA ASP A 451 2.44 4.54 39.73
C ASP A 451 0.94 4.30 39.94
N GLY A 452 0.34 3.53 39.03
CA GLY A 452 -1.07 3.15 39.08
C GLY A 452 -1.40 2.12 40.16
N GLY A 453 -0.42 1.57 40.88
CA GLY A 453 -0.65 0.59 41.94
C GLY A 453 -1.05 -0.79 41.41
N THR A 454 -2.12 -1.37 41.96
CA THR A 454 -2.59 -2.70 41.56
C THR A 454 -3.84 -2.57 40.71
N PHE A 455 -3.73 -2.99 39.45
CA PHE A 455 -4.85 -3.05 38.52
C PHE A 455 -5.67 -4.32 38.72
N SER A 456 -6.97 -4.18 38.51
CA SER A 456 -7.94 -5.26 38.44
C SER A 456 -8.75 -5.11 37.16
N TRP A 457 -9.08 -6.22 36.52
CA TRP A 457 -9.72 -6.23 35.22
C TRP A 457 -11.06 -6.94 35.30
N THR A 458 -12.05 -6.44 34.55
CA THR A 458 -13.36 -7.08 34.37
C THR A 458 -13.74 -7.11 32.90
N ASP A 459 -14.51 -8.12 32.51
CA ASP A 459 -14.92 -8.41 31.14
C ASP A 459 -16.43 -8.63 31.01
N ASP A 460 -16.92 -8.55 29.77
CA ASP A 460 -18.19 -9.12 29.34
C ASP A 460 -18.03 -10.62 28.99
N ALA A 461 -18.06 -11.46 30.03
CA ALA A 461 -17.70 -12.88 30.01
C ALA A 461 -18.36 -13.78 28.94
N GLU A 462 -19.40 -13.32 28.24
CA GLU A 462 -20.01 -14.05 27.12
C GLU A 462 -19.27 -13.79 25.80
N THR A 463 -18.86 -12.55 25.56
CA THR A 463 -18.20 -12.08 24.34
C THR A 463 -16.68 -12.09 24.48
N VAL A 464 -16.13 -11.72 25.64
CA VAL A 464 -14.67 -11.73 25.90
C VAL A 464 -14.37 -12.22 27.32
N ALA A 465 -13.17 -12.75 27.57
CA ALA A 465 -12.76 -13.19 28.91
C ALA A 465 -11.32 -12.76 29.24
N VAL A 466 -11.10 -12.14 30.40
CA VAL A 466 -9.73 -11.88 30.88
C VAL A 466 -9.16 -13.17 31.49
N GLU A 467 -8.25 -13.84 30.77
CA GLU A 467 -7.69 -15.13 31.19
C GLU A 467 -6.41 -15.00 32.03
N ALA A 468 -5.60 -13.98 31.76
CA ALA A 468 -4.36 -13.71 32.48
C ALA A 468 -4.20 -12.22 32.76
N VAL A 469 -3.63 -11.93 33.94
CA VAL A 469 -3.26 -10.57 34.36
C VAL A 469 -1.85 -10.65 34.93
N ASP A 470 -0.94 -9.85 34.40
CA ASP A 470 0.40 -9.64 34.96
C ASP A 470 0.63 -8.15 35.22
N GLY A 471 0.50 -7.74 36.48
CA GLY A 471 0.60 -6.35 36.87
C GLY A 471 -0.48 -5.48 36.21
N ASN A 472 -0.06 -4.66 35.25
CA ASN A 472 -0.89 -3.75 34.48
C ASN A 472 -1.21 -4.25 33.06
N HIS A 473 -0.85 -5.49 32.72
CA HIS A 473 -1.21 -6.12 31.45
C HIS A 473 -2.37 -7.10 31.65
N ALA A 474 -3.26 -7.19 30.66
CA ALA A 474 -4.34 -8.17 30.61
C ALA A 474 -4.39 -8.86 29.25
N ARG A 475 -4.45 -10.18 29.29
CA ARG A 475 -4.71 -11.02 28.13
C ARG A 475 -6.21 -11.32 28.05
N VAL A 476 -6.82 -10.90 26.95
CA VAL A 476 -8.26 -10.99 26.70
C VAL A 476 -8.52 -12.02 25.60
N LEU A 477 -9.27 -13.06 25.90
CA LEU A 477 -9.70 -14.09 24.94
C LEU A 477 -11.01 -13.65 24.24
N GLY A 478 -11.05 -13.77 22.92
CA GLY A 478 -12.29 -13.65 22.12
C GLY A 478 -13.22 -14.84 22.31
N GLY A 479 -14.49 -14.57 22.63
CA GLY A 479 -15.54 -15.54 22.92
C GLY A 479 -16.61 -15.57 21.83
N ALA A 480 -17.86 -15.24 22.18
CA ALA A 480 -18.93 -15.08 21.20
C ALA A 480 -18.69 -13.85 20.31
N GLU A 481 -19.14 -13.89 19.06
CA GLU A 481 -19.11 -12.77 18.12
C GLU A 481 -19.87 -11.55 18.68
N GLY A 482 -19.33 -10.36 18.43
CA GLY A 482 -19.98 -9.08 18.74
C GLY A 482 -19.12 -8.11 19.54
N PRO A 483 -19.64 -6.91 19.83
CA PRO A 483 -18.93 -5.92 20.63
C PRO A 483 -18.92 -6.29 22.12
N ALA A 484 -17.84 -5.95 22.80
CA ALA A 484 -17.60 -6.16 24.21
C ALA A 484 -16.81 -5.00 24.83
N THR A 485 -16.74 -4.97 26.15
CA THR A 485 -15.93 -4.00 26.88
C THR A 485 -15.07 -4.71 27.91
N VAL A 486 -13.80 -4.31 27.99
CA VAL A 486 -12.86 -4.71 29.03
C VAL A 486 -12.55 -3.49 29.89
N THR A 487 -12.68 -3.61 31.21
CA THR A 487 -12.48 -2.49 32.14
C THR A 487 -11.26 -2.72 33.01
N ALA A 488 -10.29 -1.82 32.97
CA ALA A 488 -9.20 -1.74 33.93
C ALA A 488 -9.61 -0.85 35.11
N THR A 489 -9.39 -1.29 36.34
CA THR A 489 -9.70 -0.55 37.57
C THR A 489 -8.51 -0.55 38.52
N SER A 490 -8.14 0.63 39.02
CA SER A 490 -7.22 0.78 40.15
C SER A 490 -7.79 1.73 41.20
N GLY A 491 -7.99 1.21 42.42
CA GLY A 491 -8.58 1.98 43.51
C GLY A 491 -10.03 2.39 43.22
N ALA A 492 -10.23 3.69 42.92
CA ALA A 492 -11.53 4.26 42.57
C ALA A 492 -11.62 4.73 41.11
N VAL A 493 -10.52 4.59 40.35
CA VAL A 493 -10.40 5.00 38.95
C VAL A 493 -10.60 3.76 38.09
N ALA A 494 -11.36 3.91 37.00
CA ALA A 494 -11.61 2.85 36.04
C ALA A 494 -11.64 3.43 34.62
N SER A 495 -11.17 2.64 33.66
CA SER A 495 -11.15 2.96 32.24
C SER A 495 -11.54 1.73 31.42
N GLU A 496 -12.18 1.96 30.28
CA GLU A 496 -12.80 0.94 29.44
C GLU A 496 -12.09 0.90 28.08
N PHE A 497 -11.93 -0.31 27.55
CA PHE A 497 -11.46 -0.59 26.20
C PHE A 497 -12.54 -1.39 25.47
N GLU A 498 -12.96 -0.91 24.29
CA GLU A 498 -13.93 -1.61 23.45
C GLU A 498 -13.22 -2.67 22.61
N VAL A 499 -13.77 -3.89 22.59
CA VAL A 499 -13.27 -5.01 21.81
C VAL A 499 -14.38 -5.52 20.91
N THR A 500 -14.11 -5.79 19.65
CA THR A 500 -15.06 -6.45 18.74
C THR A 500 -14.57 -7.84 18.41
N VAL A 501 -15.37 -8.86 18.73
CA VAL A 501 -15.09 -10.24 18.34
C VAL A 501 -15.71 -10.52 16.98
N LEU A 502 -14.86 -10.90 16.01
CA LEU A 502 -15.22 -11.16 14.61
C LEU A 502 -15.84 -12.56 14.39
N ASN A 503 -16.08 -12.93 13.13
CA ASN A 503 -16.38 -14.31 12.74
C ASN A 503 -15.15 -15.23 12.91
N GLU A 504 -15.29 -16.52 12.61
CA GLU A 504 -14.15 -17.47 12.66
C GLU A 504 -13.02 -17.06 11.69
N LEU A 505 -11.77 -17.26 12.13
CA LEU A 505 -10.58 -17.02 11.31
C LEU A 505 -10.56 -17.96 10.10
N GLU A 506 -10.55 -17.41 8.89
CA GLU A 506 -10.50 -18.17 7.63
C GLU A 506 -9.08 -18.21 7.06
N ARG A 507 -8.37 -17.07 7.03
CA ARG A 507 -7.01 -16.99 6.46
C ARG A 507 -6.09 -16.07 7.24
N LEU A 508 -4.78 -16.27 7.03
CA LEU A 508 -3.71 -15.43 7.56
C LEU A 508 -2.93 -14.77 6.42
N THR A 509 -2.54 -13.52 6.62
CA THR A 509 -1.50 -12.84 5.86
C THR A 509 -0.39 -12.37 6.79
N ALA A 510 0.74 -12.01 6.19
CA ALA A 510 1.87 -11.42 6.90
C ALA A 510 2.22 -10.08 6.24
N SER A 511 2.75 -9.14 7.03
CA SER A 511 3.21 -7.83 6.53
C SER A 511 4.19 -7.97 5.37
N ASP A 512 5.02 -9.02 5.41
CA ASP A 512 6.01 -9.34 4.40
C ASP A 512 6.01 -10.83 4.06
N SER A 513 6.00 -11.13 2.75
CA SER A 513 6.20 -12.51 2.26
C SER A 513 7.69 -12.88 2.15
N VAL A 514 8.58 -11.88 2.10
CA VAL A 514 10.04 -12.04 2.03
C VAL A 514 10.76 -10.99 2.89
N LEU A 515 11.54 -11.44 3.87
CA LEU A 515 12.39 -10.59 4.71
C LEU A 515 13.87 -10.79 4.36
N SER A 516 14.62 -9.68 4.26
CA SER A 516 16.05 -9.69 3.94
C SER A 516 16.88 -9.01 5.03
N LEU A 517 17.66 -9.81 5.76
CA LEU A 517 18.57 -9.36 6.82
C LEU A 517 20.00 -9.45 6.28
N THR A 518 20.70 -8.32 6.16
CA THR A 518 21.99 -8.24 5.45
C THR A 518 23.21 -8.56 6.33
N GLY A 519 23.10 -8.38 7.65
CA GLY A 519 24.18 -8.60 8.61
C GLY A 519 23.69 -9.06 9.98
N LEU A 520 24.60 -9.50 10.85
CA LEU A 520 24.28 -10.06 12.17
C LEU A 520 23.65 -9.06 13.16
N ASP A 521 23.82 -7.77 12.90
CA ASP A 521 23.29 -6.70 13.74
C ASP A 521 21.94 -6.19 13.22
N ASP A 522 21.41 -6.78 12.13
CA ASP A 522 20.11 -6.42 11.57
C ASP A 522 18.95 -7.07 12.32
N SER A 523 17.76 -6.49 12.17
CA SER A 523 16.50 -7.06 12.65
C SER A 523 15.36 -6.71 11.71
N ALA A 524 14.29 -7.49 11.75
CA ALA A 524 13.04 -7.19 11.06
C ALA A 524 11.85 -7.46 11.98
N ASN A 525 10.84 -6.61 11.92
CA ASN A 525 9.54 -6.87 12.50
C ASN A 525 8.65 -7.56 11.48
N LEU A 526 7.78 -8.44 11.94
CA LEU A 526 6.79 -9.13 11.12
C LEU A 526 5.47 -9.16 11.88
N HIS A 527 4.43 -8.59 11.28
CA HIS A 527 3.08 -8.62 11.82
C HIS A 527 2.22 -9.60 11.04
N LEU A 528 1.28 -10.25 11.71
CA LEU A 528 0.32 -11.17 11.10
C LEU A 528 -1.08 -10.58 11.21
N THR A 529 -1.83 -10.69 10.11
CA THR A 529 -3.22 -10.26 10.04
C THR A 529 -4.10 -11.47 9.74
N GLY A 530 -5.10 -11.69 10.58
CA GLY A 530 -6.15 -12.67 10.32
C GLY A 530 -7.29 -12.03 9.56
N HIS A 531 -8.02 -12.84 8.80
CA HIS A 531 -9.18 -12.43 8.02
C HIS A 531 -10.30 -13.43 8.23
N ASP A 532 -11.51 -12.95 8.47
CA ASP A 532 -12.70 -13.80 8.43
C ASP A 532 -13.25 -13.96 7.00
N VAL A 533 -14.36 -14.70 6.88
CA VAL A 533 -15.02 -14.97 5.60
C VAL A 533 -15.65 -13.74 4.95
N GLU A 534 -15.95 -12.70 5.73
CA GLU A 534 -16.54 -11.44 5.26
C GLU A 534 -15.47 -10.36 4.99
N GLY A 535 -14.19 -10.72 5.14
CA GLY A 535 -13.06 -9.84 4.87
C GLY A 535 -12.75 -8.84 5.99
N PHE A 536 -13.27 -9.03 7.21
CA PHE A 536 -12.81 -8.24 8.36
C PHE A 536 -11.43 -8.70 8.81
N GLU A 537 -10.58 -7.72 9.13
CA GLU A 537 -9.21 -7.95 9.53
C GLU A 537 -9.01 -7.75 11.04
N ALA A 538 -8.10 -8.52 11.64
CA ALA A 538 -7.58 -8.22 12.97
C ALA A 538 -6.11 -8.67 13.11
N PRO A 539 -5.25 -7.88 13.80
CA PRO A 539 -3.88 -8.30 14.11
C PRO A 539 -3.86 -9.53 15.02
N VAL A 540 -3.00 -10.50 14.70
CA VAL A 540 -2.88 -11.78 15.40
C VAL A 540 -1.65 -11.79 16.32
N GLU A 541 -1.88 -11.98 17.61
CA GLU A 541 -0.84 -11.93 18.64
C GLU A 541 0.15 -13.10 18.54
N PRO A 542 1.45 -12.90 18.87
CA PRO A 542 2.45 -13.96 18.88
C PRO A 542 2.09 -15.17 19.76
N VAL A 543 1.29 -14.96 20.81
CA VAL A 543 0.87 -16.01 21.74
C VAL A 543 -0.03 -17.07 21.08
N ASP A 544 -0.78 -16.68 20.05
CA ASP A 544 -1.74 -17.56 19.37
C ASP A 544 -1.11 -18.38 18.24
N VAL A 545 0.15 -18.10 17.93
CA VAL A 545 0.78 -18.58 16.70
C VAL A 545 1.79 -19.69 17.00
N THR A 546 1.66 -20.78 16.25
CA THR A 546 2.70 -21.81 16.19
C THR A 546 3.64 -21.51 15.02
N VAL A 547 4.92 -21.28 15.33
CA VAL A 547 5.96 -21.03 14.33
C VAL A 547 6.80 -22.28 14.07
N THR A 548 6.96 -22.65 12.80
CA THR A 548 7.87 -23.70 12.36
C THR A 548 8.82 -23.19 11.29
N ALA A 549 10.01 -23.77 11.19
CA ALA A 549 11.04 -23.35 10.25
C ALA A 549 11.48 -24.53 9.37
N SER A 550 11.64 -24.29 8.06
CA SER A 550 12.23 -25.28 7.15
C SER A 550 13.67 -25.65 7.53
N ARG A 551 14.36 -24.75 8.24
CA ARG A 551 15.69 -24.95 8.80
C ARG A 551 15.85 -24.21 10.13
N GLU A 552 16.08 -24.96 11.21
CA GLU A 552 16.32 -24.38 12.54
C GLU A 552 17.64 -23.60 12.62
N GLY A 553 17.65 -22.55 13.46
CA GLY A 553 18.85 -21.81 13.84
C GLY A 553 19.39 -20.81 12.81
N VAL A 554 18.58 -20.41 11.81
CA VAL A 554 18.94 -19.34 10.86
C VAL A 554 18.60 -17.96 11.42
N VAL A 555 17.44 -17.83 12.06
CA VAL A 555 16.99 -16.62 12.76
C VAL A 555 16.49 -16.98 14.16
N ASN A 556 16.59 -16.04 15.09
CA ASN A 556 15.84 -16.05 16.33
C ASN A 556 14.55 -15.26 16.12
N ILE A 557 13.47 -15.74 16.71
CA ILE A 557 12.14 -15.12 16.64
C ILE A 557 11.68 -14.91 18.07
N THR A 558 11.34 -13.67 18.41
CA THR A 558 10.80 -13.31 19.72
C THR A 558 9.55 -12.46 19.54
N ASP A 559 8.74 -12.36 20.59
CA ASP A 559 7.71 -11.33 20.68
C ASP A 559 8.37 -9.95 20.66
N ALA A 560 7.87 -9.05 19.81
CA ALA A 560 8.35 -7.68 19.73
C ALA A 560 7.71 -6.75 20.79
N GLY A 561 6.60 -7.17 21.41
CA GLY A 561 5.84 -6.37 22.38
C GLY A 561 4.90 -5.35 21.74
N ASP A 562 4.71 -5.40 20.42
CA ASP A 562 3.86 -4.51 19.62
C ASP A 562 2.79 -5.29 18.82
N GLY A 563 2.45 -6.50 19.30
CA GLY A 563 1.62 -7.49 18.60
C GLY A 563 2.32 -8.22 17.44
N GLY A 564 3.62 -7.97 17.22
CA GLY A 564 4.41 -8.57 16.14
C GLY A 564 5.53 -9.51 16.62
N PHE A 565 6.26 -10.04 15.65
CA PHE A 565 7.47 -10.83 15.86
C PHE A 565 8.71 -10.02 15.52
N LEU A 566 9.71 -10.05 16.41
CA LEU A 566 11.06 -9.56 16.12
C LEU A 566 11.94 -10.72 15.64
N LEU A 567 12.43 -10.60 14.40
CA LEU A 567 13.35 -11.55 13.78
C LEU A 567 14.77 -10.99 13.80
N THR A 568 15.72 -11.77 14.34
CA THR A 568 17.15 -11.42 14.35
C THR A 568 18.00 -12.57 13.76
N PRO A 569 19.06 -12.26 13.00
CA PRO A 569 19.98 -13.28 12.48
C PRO A 569 20.65 -14.11 13.57
N ALA A 570 20.62 -15.43 13.41
CA ALA A 570 21.40 -16.37 14.25
C ALA A 570 22.70 -16.83 13.57
N VAL A 571 22.84 -16.58 12.27
CA VAL A 571 24.01 -16.94 11.44
C VAL A 571 24.41 -15.79 10.52
N ALA A 572 25.65 -15.78 10.03
CA ALA A 572 26.12 -14.72 9.12
C ALA A 572 25.60 -14.89 7.67
N SER A 573 25.13 -16.08 7.31
CA SER A 573 24.51 -16.36 6.01
C SER A 573 23.57 -17.57 6.08
N GLY A 574 22.37 -17.47 5.50
CA GLY A 574 21.40 -18.56 5.38
C GLY A 574 20.06 -18.12 4.80
N GLY A 575 19.27 -19.09 4.33
CA GLY A 575 17.87 -18.90 3.95
C GLY A 575 16.99 -19.86 4.74
N VAL A 576 15.80 -19.41 5.13
CA VAL A 576 14.80 -20.20 5.85
C VAL A 576 13.40 -19.77 5.43
N THR A 577 12.49 -20.74 5.31
CA THR A 577 11.06 -20.47 5.15
C THR A 577 10.41 -20.73 6.49
N LEU A 578 9.74 -19.72 7.04
CA LEU A 578 8.99 -19.78 8.28
C LEU A 578 7.51 -20.01 7.95
N THR A 579 6.86 -20.91 8.69
CA THR A 579 5.42 -21.11 8.63
C THR A 579 4.82 -20.67 9.96
N PHE A 580 3.90 -19.72 9.89
CA PHE A 580 3.12 -19.22 11.02
C PHE A 580 1.72 -19.83 10.91
N ALA A 581 1.26 -20.54 11.94
CA ALA A 581 -0.01 -21.26 11.91
C ALA A 581 -0.88 -20.93 13.13
N VAL A 582 -2.18 -20.72 12.89
CA VAL A 582 -3.23 -20.50 13.88
C VAL A 582 -4.42 -21.38 13.50
N GLY A 583 -4.74 -22.38 14.32
CA GLY A 583 -5.74 -23.39 13.95
C GLY A 583 -5.38 -24.08 12.63
N ASP A 584 -6.29 -24.02 11.66
CA ASP A 584 -6.10 -24.56 10.30
C ASP A 584 -5.53 -23.53 9.31
N ALA A 585 -5.51 -22.24 9.67
CA ALA A 585 -4.94 -21.18 8.85
C ALA A 585 -3.41 -21.11 9.01
N SER A 586 -2.70 -20.87 7.91
CA SER A 586 -1.24 -20.68 7.95
C SER A 586 -0.74 -19.78 6.83
N VAL A 587 0.36 -19.07 7.10
CA VAL A 587 1.08 -18.25 6.12
C VAL A 587 2.57 -18.56 6.17
N GLN A 588 3.23 -18.49 5.02
CA GLN A 588 4.67 -18.72 4.89
C GLN A 588 5.42 -17.44 4.56
N VAL A 589 6.57 -17.22 5.21
CA VAL A 589 7.47 -16.09 4.99
C VAL A 589 8.86 -16.61 4.71
N ALA A 590 9.47 -16.18 3.60
CA ALA A 590 10.86 -16.47 3.30
C ALA A 590 11.77 -15.45 3.97
N VAL A 591 12.78 -15.91 4.70
CA VAL A 591 13.78 -15.04 5.34
C VAL A 591 15.15 -15.38 4.81
N THR A 592 15.87 -14.35 4.37
CA THR A 592 17.27 -14.47 3.96
C THR A 592 18.16 -13.68 4.91
N VAL A 593 19.31 -14.25 5.24
CA VAL A 593 20.30 -13.69 6.14
C VAL A 593 21.64 -13.65 5.42
N GLY A 594 22.32 -12.51 5.47
CA GLY A 594 23.60 -12.29 4.81
C GLY A 594 23.48 -12.09 3.30
N ILE A 595 24.56 -11.60 2.72
CA ILE A 595 24.71 -11.41 1.27
C ILE A 595 25.95 -12.17 0.82
N GLU A 596 25.84 -12.92 -0.28
CA GLU A 596 26.95 -13.61 -0.93
C GLU A 596 27.38 -12.86 -2.20
N GLU A 597 28.67 -12.58 -2.36
CA GLU A 597 29.22 -12.12 -3.65
C GLU A 597 29.40 -13.33 -4.59
N ARG A 598 28.58 -13.42 -5.64
CA ARG A 598 28.72 -14.42 -6.70
C ARG A 598 29.31 -13.79 -7.96
N LEU A 599 30.40 -14.37 -8.47
CA LEU A 599 31.06 -13.89 -9.68
C LEU A 599 30.13 -14.01 -10.90
N ILE A 600 29.91 -12.89 -11.60
CA ILE A 600 29.10 -12.83 -12.83
C ILE A 600 29.90 -13.38 -14.00
N ILE A 601 31.15 -12.93 -14.12
CA ILE A 601 32.06 -13.34 -15.19
C ILE A 601 33.51 -13.19 -14.71
N ASN A 602 34.34 -14.19 -14.99
CA ASN A 602 35.79 -14.09 -14.82
C ASN A 602 36.40 -13.37 -16.04
N MET A 603 37.05 -12.23 -15.81
CA MET A 603 37.64 -11.43 -16.89
C MET A 603 38.85 -12.12 -17.55
N ASP A 604 39.50 -13.09 -16.90
CA ASP A 604 40.58 -13.90 -17.50
C ASP A 604 40.16 -14.66 -18.77
N GLU A 605 38.86 -14.95 -18.93
CA GLU A 605 38.37 -15.84 -19.99
C GLU A 605 37.94 -15.09 -21.27
N VAL A 606 38.01 -13.76 -21.30
CA VAL A 606 37.11 -12.95 -22.13
C VAL A 606 37.81 -11.95 -23.07
N VAL A 607 38.94 -11.36 -22.69
CA VAL A 607 39.29 -10.01 -23.18
C VAL A 607 39.94 -9.92 -24.59
N SER A 608 40.18 -11.00 -25.33
CA SER A 608 40.77 -10.86 -26.68
C SER A 608 39.81 -10.98 -27.86
N ASP A 609 38.69 -11.72 -27.74
CA ASP A 609 37.74 -11.93 -28.86
C ASP A 609 36.26 -11.81 -28.46
N ALA A 610 35.93 -11.71 -27.17
CA ALA A 610 34.53 -11.75 -26.72
C ALA A 610 33.89 -10.37 -26.54
N TRP A 611 34.67 -9.28 -26.43
CA TRP A 611 34.17 -7.94 -26.14
C TRP A 611 34.55 -6.94 -27.24
N ARG A 612 33.61 -6.05 -27.56
CA ARG A 612 33.77 -4.91 -28.47
C ARG A 612 33.61 -3.61 -27.69
N VAL A 613 33.99 -2.49 -28.30
CA VAL A 613 33.81 -1.16 -27.74
C VAL A 613 32.89 -0.31 -28.61
N THR A 614 32.06 0.51 -27.98
CA THR A 614 31.19 1.53 -28.58
C THR A 614 31.30 2.81 -27.76
N GLY A 615 30.77 3.92 -28.25
CA GLY A 615 30.82 5.17 -27.50
C GLY A 615 30.45 6.38 -28.35
N ALA A 616 30.24 7.52 -27.70
CA ALA A 616 29.84 8.77 -28.33
C ALA A 616 30.88 9.87 -28.06
N ARG A 617 31.20 10.63 -29.11
CA ARG A 617 32.00 11.88 -29.06
C ARG A 617 33.38 11.71 -28.39
N ALA A 618 33.98 10.55 -28.58
CA ALA A 618 35.27 10.15 -28.02
C ALA A 618 35.98 9.18 -28.97
N THR A 619 37.31 9.07 -28.87
CA THR A 619 38.02 7.88 -29.36
C THR A 619 38.22 6.89 -28.22
N TYR A 620 38.08 5.60 -28.53
CA TYR A 620 38.09 4.55 -27.51
C TYR A 620 38.60 3.22 -28.07
N SER A 621 39.17 2.39 -27.19
CA SER A 621 39.57 1.01 -27.48
C SER A 621 39.42 0.14 -26.24
N VAL A 622 39.17 -1.16 -26.41
CA VAL A 622 39.21 -2.16 -25.33
C VAL A 622 40.33 -3.16 -25.59
N ALA A 623 41.05 -3.55 -24.54
CA ALA A 623 42.12 -4.55 -24.59
C ALA A 623 42.23 -5.29 -23.25
N ALA A 624 42.96 -6.40 -23.24
CA ALA A 624 43.39 -7.05 -22.00
C ALA A 624 44.39 -6.15 -21.24
N GLY A 625 44.17 -5.98 -19.94
CA GLY A 625 45.09 -5.31 -19.00
C GLY A 625 45.43 -6.20 -17.82
N GLU A 626 46.39 -5.79 -17.00
CA GLU A 626 46.73 -6.48 -15.75
C GLU A 626 45.59 -6.31 -14.73
N GLY A 627 45.01 -7.43 -14.31
CA GLY A 627 43.96 -7.52 -13.30
C GLY A 627 44.46 -7.31 -11.87
N ARG A 628 43.53 -7.15 -10.94
CA ARG A 628 43.81 -6.84 -9.53
C ARG A 628 44.65 -7.91 -8.86
N ASP A 629 44.32 -9.18 -9.09
CA ASP A 629 44.95 -10.33 -8.45
C ASP A 629 46.02 -11.03 -9.31
N GLY A 630 46.55 -10.30 -10.30
CA GLY A 630 47.56 -10.81 -11.25
C GLY A 630 46.98 -11.56 -12.46
N GLY A 631 45.65 -11.60 -12.60
CA GLY A 631 44.92 -12.04 -13.78
C GLY A 631 44.77 -10.94 -14.85
N THR A 632 43.65 -10.93 -15.56
CA THR A 632 43.35 -10.10 -16.71
C THR A 632 42.10 -9.27 -16.46
N ALA A 633 42.22 -7.95 -16.58
CA ALA A 633 41.09 -7.03 -16.53
C ALA A 633 40.72 -6.52 -17.93
N ALA A 634 39.48 -6.07 -18.09
CA ALA A 634 39.06 -5.32 -19.26
C ALA A 634 39.57 -3.88 -19.17
N ARG A 635 40.57 -3.53 -19.99
CA ARG A 635 41.12 -2.18 -20.08
C ARG A 635 40.43 -1.39 -21.18
N LEU A 636 39.64 -0.40 -20.78
CA LEU A 636 38.99 0.58 -21.64
C LEU A 636 39.82 1.86 -21.72
N THR A 637 40.40 2.14 -22.87
CA THR A 637 41.08 3.42 -23.15
C THR A 637 40.06 4.39 -23.76
N TYR A 638 40.05 5.65 -23.32
CA TYR A 638 39.18 6.70 -23.82
C TYR A 638 39.88 8.06 -23.91
N ASP A 639 39.47 8.89 -24.86
CA ASP A 639 39.84 10.30 -24.97
C ASP A 639 38.57 11.15 -25.13
N PHE A 640 38.19 11.81 -24.03
CA PHE A 640 37.01 12.68 -23.95
C PHE A 640 37.34 14.15 -24.19
N THR A 641 38.54 14.49 -24.68
CA THR A 641 38.94 15.88 -25.01
C THR A 641 38.31 16.39 -26.31
N GLN A 642 37.64 15.53 -27.07
CA GLN A 642 37.14 15.81 -28.42
C GLN A 642 35.82 16.60 -28.43
N SER A 643 35.12 16.70 -27.28
CA SER A 643 33.85 17.40 -27.14
C SER A 643 33.61 17.82 -25.70
N THR A 644 32.85 18.90 -25.49
CA THR A 644 32.35 19.33 -24.17
C THR A 644 30.90 18.88 -23.90
N ALA A 645 30.25 18.20 -24.85
CA ALA A 645 28.94 17.57 -24.65
C ALA A 645 29.08 16.27 -23.83
N THR A 646 28.04 15.45 -23.67
CA THR A 646 28.18 14.12 -23.03
C THR A 646 29.03 13.18 -23.89
N ARG A 647 30.03 12.53 -23.26
CA ARG A 647 30.96 11.57 -23.88
C ARG A 647 30.86 10.21 -23.18
N THR A 648 31.00 9.14 -23.95
CA THR A 648 30.95 7.77 -23.42
C THR A 648 31.94 6.86 -24.13
N ALA A 649 32.44 5.88 -23.40
CA ALA A 649 33.22 4.75 -23.91
C ALA A 649 32.72 3.48 -23.20
N ASN A 650 32.26 2.51 -23.97
CA ASN A 650 31.38 1.45 -23.50
C ASN A 650 31.87 0.11 -24.00
N THR A 651 32.20 -0.79 -23.09
CA THR A 651 32.46 -2.18 -23.45
C THR A 651 31.14 -2.92 -23.67
N ARG A 652 31.07 -3.81 -24.66
CA ARG A 652 29.90 -4.64 -24.93
C ARG A 652 30.34 -6.06 -25.30
N PRO A 653 29.55 -7.09 -24.99
CA PRO A 653 29.71 -8.40 -25.58
C PRO A 653 29.72 -8.35 -27.12
N ALA A 654 30.33 -9.36 -27.74
CA ALA A 654 30.38 -9.55 -29.19
C ALA A 654 28.96 -9.53 -29.80
N VAL A 655 28.87 -9.14 -31.07
CA VAL A 655 27.59 -9.07 -31.79
C VAL A 655 26.89 -10.44 -31.74
N GLY A 656 25.67 -10.49 -31.23
CA GLY A 656 24.88 -11.72 -31.12
C GLY A 656 25.06 -12.49 -29.81
N HIS A 657 25.96 -12.07 -28.90
CA HIS A 657 26.04 -12.64 -27.56
C HIS A 657 24.89 -12.10 -26.68
N PRO A 658 24.17 -12.95 -25.94
CA PRO A 658 22.99 -12.54 -25.16
C PRO A 658 23.30 -11.75 -23.87
N GLY A 659 24.54 -11.32 -23.65
CA GLY A 659 25.03 -10.88 -22.32
C GLY A 659 25.47 -12.03 -21.41
N TYR A 660 26.01 -11.70 -20.23
CA TYR A 660 26.44 -12.69 -19.23
C TYR A 660 25.41 -12.80 -18.13
N GLU A 661 25.03 -14.01 -17.76
CA GLU A 661 24.03 -14.25 -16.72
C GLU A 661 24.51 -13.71 -15.37
N ILE A 662 23.68 -12.89 -14.75
CA ILE A 662 23.91 -12.42 -13.39
C ILE A 662 23.20 -13.42 -12.46
N PRO A 663 23.93 -14.08 -11.54
CA PRO A 663 23.33 -15.07 -10.66
C PRO A 663 22.24 -14.48 -9.77
N GLY A 664 21.17 -15.24 -9.50
CA GLY A 664 20.16 -14.91 -8.49
C GLY A 664 19.34 -13.64 -8.79
N GLN A 665 18.90 -12.97 -7.72
CA GLN A 665 18.14 -11.72 -7.76
C GLN A 665 18.86 -10.60 -6.98
N PRO A 666 20.03 -10.13 -7.42
CA PRO A 666 20.86 -9.22 -6.63
C PRO A 666 20.32 -7.78 -6.58
N GLY A 667 20.21 -7.20 -5.38
CA GLY A 667 19.93 -5.76 -5.21
C GLY A 667 21.13 -4.86 -5.56
N MET A 668 22.33 -5.43 -5.67
CA MET A 668 23.56 -4.69 -5.91
C MET A 668 24.53 -5.48 -6.80
N LEU A 669 25.18 -4.80 -7.73
CA LEU A 669 26.33 -5.33 -8.47
C LEU A 669 27.58 -4.61 -8.03
N LYS A 670 28.71 -5.31 -7.94
CA LYS A 670 30.01 -4.73 -7.58
C LYS A 670 31.03 -5.07 -8.64
N VAL A 671 31.86 -4.11 -9.01
CA VAL A 671 32.95 -4.30 -9.98
C VAL A 671 34.21 -3.65 -9.45
N TRP A 672 35.34 -4.34 -9.53
CA TRP A 672 36.63 -3.69 -9.27
C TRP A 672 36.97 -2.77 -10.44
N VAL A 673 37.13 -1.49 -10.15
CA VAL A 673 37.42 -0.44 -11.11
C VAL A 673 38.71 0.29 -10.72
N LYS A 674 39.55 0.55 -11.71
CA LYS A 674 40.74 1.39 -11.57
C LYS A 674 40.74 2.44 -12.66
N GLY A 675 40.96 3.70 -12.31
CA GLY A 675 41.09 4.81 -13.25
C GLY A 675 42.54 5.31 -13.35
N SER A 676 42.96 5.74 -14.53
CA SER A 676 44.22 6.46 -14.70
C SER A 676 44.09 7.46 -15.85
N THR A 677 44.12 8.75 -15.53
CA THR A 677 44.03 9.82 -16.54
C THR A 677 45.37 10.52 -16.76
N THR A 678 45.57 10.97 -18.00
CA THR A 678 46.68 11.83 -18.41
C THR A 678 46.30 13.32 -18.41
N SER A 679 44.99 13.62 -18.38
CA SER A 679 44.39 14.94 -18.24
C SER A 679 43.02 14.80 -17.58
N GLY A 680 42.55 15.82 -16.85
CA GLY A 680 41.26 15.78 -16.14
C GLY A 680 41.20 14.79 -14.96
N ALA A 681 40.11 14.83 -14.20
CA ALA A 681 39.78 13.83 -13.20
C ALA A 681 39.21 12.57 -13.85
N ASN A 682 39.31 11.41 -13.20
CA ASN A 682 38.75 10.15 -13.71
C ASN A 682 37.28 10.32 -14.15
N ALA A 683 36.93 9.73 -15.28
CA ALA A 683 35.54 9.70 -15.75
C ALA A 683 34.64 8.90 -14.78
N MET A 684 33.35 9.25 -14.75
CA MET A 684 32.32 8.50 -14.03
C MET A 684 32.10 7.14 -14.71
N THR A 685 31.47 6.19 -14.01
CA THR A 685 31.26 4.82 -14.51
C THR A 685 29.79 4.43 -14.46
N TYR A 686 29.38 3.56 -15.40
CA TYR A 686 28.05 2.98 -15.41
C TYR A 686 28.08 1.57 -16.00
N LEU A 687 27.09 0.77 -15.61
CA LEU A 687 26.84 -0.57 -16.09
C LEU A 687 25.49 -0.62 -16.80
N ALA A 688 25.33 -1.57 -17.72
CA ALA A 688 24.03 -1.89 -18.29
C ALA A 688 23.74 -3.38 -18.21
N TYR A 689 22.46 -3.73 -18.03
CA TYR A 689 21.97 -5.10 -18.03
C TYR A 689 20.68 -5.21 -18.85
N SER A 690 20.31 -6.42 -19.25
CA SER A 690 18.97 -6.73 -19.79
C SER A 690 18.18 -7.54 -18.79
N ASP A 691 16.89 -7.24 -18.62
CA ASP A 691 15.99 -7.98 -17.72
C ASP A 691 15.27 -9.16 -18.40
N ALA A 692 14.43 -9.88 -17.65
CA ALA A 692 13.69 -11.04 -18.13
C ALA A 692 12.70 -10.73 -19.28
N THR A 693 12.22 -9.49 -19.35
CA THR A 693 11.37 -9.00 -20.45
C THR A 693 12.18 -8.65 -21.70
N GLY A 694 13.51 -8.63 -21.58
CA GLY A 694 14.44 -8.24 -22.63
C GLY A 694 14.71 -6.73 -22.68
N ALA A 695 14.17 -5.94 -21.74
CA ALA A 695 14.41 -4.50 -21.70
C ALA A 695 15.83 -4.18 -21.21
N PHE A 696 16.44 -3.14 -21.79
CA PHE A 696 17.83 -2.74 -21.52
C PHE A 696 17.86 -1.61 -20.50
N LYS A 697 18.56 -1.80 -19.38
CA LYS A 697 18.59 -0.87 -18.23
C LYS A 697 20.02 -0.39 -17.96
N TYR A 698 20.17 0.79 -17.37
CA TYR A 698 21.46 1.42 -17.05
C TYR A 698 21.51 1.80 -15.57
N VAL A 699 22.62 1.50 -14.91
CA VAL A 699 22.85 1.86 -13.49
C VAL A 699 24.19 2.59 -13.39
N TYR A 700 24.17 3.75 -12.74
CA TYR A 700 25.29 4.69 -12.69
C TYR A 700 25.96 4.67 -11.32
N SER A 701 27.27 4.94 -11.27
CA SER A 701 28.01 5.06 -10.02
C SER A 701 29.10 6.13 -10.10
N SER A 702 29.75 6.40 -8.97
CA SER A 702 30.76 7.45 -8.83
C SER A 702 32.07 7.10 -9.53
N ALA A 703 32.85 8.11 -9.91
CA ALA A 703 34.17 7.91 -10.51
C ALA A 703 35.14 7.27 -9.49
N PRO A 704 36.04 6.35 -9.93
CA PRO A 704 37.10 5.83 -9.07
C PRO A 704 38.01 6.96 -8.59
N GLN A 705 38.36 6.97 -7.31
CA GLN A 705 39.20 8.00 -6.71
C GLN A 705 40.69 7.64 -6.81
N GLY A 706 41.52 8.49 -7.41
CA GLY A 706 42.95 8.20 -7.56
C GLY A 706 43.25 7.07 -8.57
N THR A 707 44.35 6.33 -8.37
CA THR A 707 44.90 5.38 -9.34
C THR A 707 44.90 3.92 -8.89
N GLU A 708 44.41 3.64 -7.70
CA GLU A 708 44.35 2.29 -7.13
C GLU A 708 43.03 1.60 -7.48
N TRP A 709 42.98 0.27 -7.34
CA TRP A 709 41.76 -0.50 -7.52
C TRP A 709 40.74 -0.20 -6.41
N GLN A 710 39.48 0.00 -6.80
CA GLN A 710 38.36 0.23 -5.89
C GLN A 710 37.18 -0.63 -6.32
N GLN A 711 36.47 -1.22 -5.35
CA GLN A 711 35.23 -1.92 -5.63
C GLN A 711 34.12 -0.88 -5.71
N ILE A 712 33.52 -0.72 -6.89
CA ILE A 712 32.44 0.23 -7.14
C ILE A 712 31.13 -0.54 -7.17
N SER A 713 30.17 -0.08 -6.38
CA SER A 713 28.82 -0.64 -6.28
C SER A 713 27.85 0.04 -7.24
N TYR A 714 26.94 -0.74 -7.83
CA TYR A 714 25.91 -0.32 -8.77
C TYR A 714 24.55 -0.91 -8.31
N PRO A 715 23.65 -0.11 -7.72
CA PRO A 715 22.37 -0.60 -7.21
C PRO A 715 21.45 -1.01 -8.37
N ILE A 716 20.74 -2.13 -8.19
CA ILE A 716 19.70 -2.57 -9.11
C ILE A 716 18.37 -1.96 -8.67
N PRO A 717 17.63 -1.26 -9.56
CA PRO A 717 16.31 -0.72 -9.23
C PRO A 717 15.33 -1.80 -8.73
N ALA A 718 14.51 -1.44 -7.75
CA ALA A 718 13.38 -2.26 -7.31
C ALA A 718 12.42 -2.55 -8.49
N GLY A 719 11.72 -3.69 -8.44
CA GLY A 719 10.84 -4.15 -9.52
C GLY A 719 11.54 -4.70 -10.77
N THR A 720 12.86 -4.91 -10.73
CA THR A 720 13.61 -5.53 -11.84
C THR A 720 13.19 -6.99 -12.03
N ALA A 721 12.75 -7.36 -13.24
CA ALA A 721 12.37 -8.72 -13.58
C ALA A 721 13.60 -9.63 -13.82
N TYR A 722 13.76 -10.68 -13.04
CA TYR A 722 14.86 -11.66 -13.14
C TYR A 722 14.49 -12.89 -13.99
N PRO A 723 15.45 -13.57 -14.66
CA PRO A 723 16.90 -13.37 -14.59
C PRO A 723 17.38 -12.17 -15.42
N ILE A 724 18.42 -11.48 -14.93
CA ILE A 724 19.08 -10.37 -15.64
C ILE A 724 20.43 -10.79 -16.23
N ARG A 725 20.91 -10.05 -17.24
CA ARG A 725 22.21 -10.31 -17.89
C ARG A 725 23.05 -9.05 -18.01
N LEU A 726 24.32 -9.11 -17.62
CA LEU A 726 25.30 -8.04 -17.81
C LEU A 726 25.54 -7.79 -19.31
N GLN A 727 25.36 -6.55 -19.73
CA GLN A 727 25.47 -6.11 -21.13
C GLN A 727 26.59 -5.10 -21.36
N MET A 728 27.02 -4.36 -20.33
CA MET A 728 27.95 -3.24 -20.52
C MET A 728 28.69 -2.85 -19.24
N LEU A 729 29.98 -2.53 -19.37
CA LEU A 729 30.78 -1.78 -18.38
C LEU A 729 31.39 -0.54 -19.08
N SER A 730 31.21 0.65 -18.51
CA SER A 730 31.44 1.89 -19.27
C SER A 730 32.00 3.04 -18.46
N ALA A 731 32.67 3.96 -19.16
CA ALA A 731 33.06 5.27 -18.66
C ALA A 731 32.23 6.38 -19.34
N TYR A 732 31.86 7.43 -18.60
CA TYR A 732 31.15 8.60 -19.12
C TYR A 732 31.57 9.91 -18.45
N GLU A 733 31.34 11.02 -19.15
CA GLU A 733 31.54 12.36 -18.60
C GLU A 733 30.53 13.35 -19.21
N THR A 734 29.90 14.16 -18.35
CA THR A 734 28.89 15.16 -18.69
C THR A 734 29.37 16.59 -18.41
N SER A 735 30.33 16.78 -17.52
CA SER A 735 30.91 18.07 -17.21
C SER A 735 31.73 18.61 -18.38
N ALA A 736 31.44 19.84 -18.78
CA ALA A 736 32.24 20.57 -19.76
C ALA A 736 33.61 21.01 -19.20
N ALA A 737 33.74 21.08 -17.86
CA ALA A 737 34.96 21.50 -17.18
C ALA A 737 35.98 20.36 -17.00
N ASN A 738 35.51 19.11 -16.94
CA ASN A 738 36.38 17.93 -16.89
C ASN A 738 36.50 17.32 -18.28
N LEU A 739 37.72 17.20 -18.83
CA LEU A 739 37.98 16.66 -20.17
C LEU A 739 39.00 15.50 -20.11
N PRO A 740 38.62 14.33 -19.56
CA PRO A 740 39.60 13.31 -19.27
C PRO A 740 40.04 12.49 -20.49
N ALA A 741 41.34 12.18 -20.54
CA ALA A 741 41.89 11.21 -21.46
C ALA A 741 42.74 10.21 -20.68
N GLY A 742 42.45 8.92 -20.81
CA GLY A 742 43.05 7.90 -19.95
C GLY A 742 42.54 6.49 -20.19
N ASP A 743 42.78 5.65 -19.19
CA ASP A 743 42.38 4.26 -19.15
C ASP A 743 41.49 4.00 -17.92
N MET A 744 40.53 3.10 -18.06
CA MET A 744 39.74 2.54 -16.97
C MET A 744 39.78 1.02 -17.09
N TRP A 745 40.07 0.32 -15.98
CA TRP A 745 40.08 -1.13 -15.93
C TRP A 745 38.86 -1.62 -15.14
N PHE A 746 38.27 -2.72 -15.61
CA PHE A 746 37.19 -3.43 -14.94
C PHE A 746 37.62 -4.88 -14.69
N ASP A 747 37.45 -5.36 -13.45
CA ASP A 747 37.80 -6.71 -13.03
C ASP A 747 36.74 -7.29 -12.10
N ASP A 748 36.62 -8.62 -12.10
CA ASP A 748 35.74 -9.42 -11.24
C ASP A 748 34.37 -8.78 -10.92
N PRO A 749 33.49 -8.57 -11.91
CA PRO A 749 32.12 -8.17 -11.62
C PRO A 749 31.41 -9.30 -10.85
N VAL A 750 30.90 -8.96 -9.68
CA VAL A 750 30.15 -9.84 -8.78
C VAL A 750 28.74 -9.30 -8.56
N ALA A 751 27.82 -10.20 -8.28
CA ALA A 751 26.47 -9.94 -7.85
C ALA A 751 26.36 -10.20 -6.35
N GLU A 752 25.77 -9.26 -5.62
CA GLU A 752 25.42 -9.45 -4.21
C GLU A 752 24.04 -10.10 -4.14
N VAL A 753 24.01 -11.41 -3.90
CA VAL A 753 22.79 -12.19 -3.85
C VAL A 753 22.50 -12.65 -2.43
N ALA A 754 21.23 -12.61 -2.07
CA ALA A 754 20.75 -13.33 -0.89
C ALA A 754 20.93 -14.85 -1.10
N PRO A 755 21.16 -15.62 -0.02
CA PRO A 755 21.12 -17.08 -0.07
C PRO A 755 19.82 -17.61 -0.65
N GLU A 756 19.87 -18.79 -1.28
CA GLU A 756 18.67 -19.42 -1.84
C GLU A 756 17.70 -19.83 -0.72
N VAL A 757 16.42 -19.49 -0.91
CA VAL A 757 15.31 -19.83 -0.04
C VAL A 757 14.12 -20.24 -0.92
N GLU A 758 13.31 -21.18 -0.42
CA GLU A 758 12.06 -21.53 -1.08
C GLU A 758 11.06 -20.39 -0.83
N LEU A 759 10.64 -19.73 -1.90
CA LEU A 759 9.66 -18.67 -1.83
C LEU A 759 8.29 -19.26 -1.52
N PRO A 760 7.51 -18.62 -0.63
CA PRO A 760 6.14 -19.03 -0.38
C PRO A 760 5.34 -18.96 -1.67
N VAL A 761 4.50 -19.96 -1.91
CA VAL A 761 3.48 -19.90 -2.95
C VAL A 761 2.24 -19.31 -2.30
N ALA A 762 1.85 -18.10 -2.69
CA ALA A 762 0.58 -17.54 -2.28
C ALA A 762 -0.55 -18.42 -2.83
N GLY A 763 -1.46 -18.87 -1.96
CA GLY A 763 -2.69 -19.53 -2.42
C GLY A 763 -3.62 -18.50 -3.05
N SER A 764 -4.33 -18.86 -4.11
CA SER A 764 -5.40 -18.01 -4.65
C SER A 764 -6.59 -18.03 -3.69
N VAL A 765 -6.96 -16.87 -3.16
CA VAL A 765 -8.19 -16.70 -2.37
C VAL A 765 -9.35 -16.60 -3.35
N THR A 766 -10.39 -17.42 -3.15
CA THR A 766 -11.65 -17.31 -3.89
C THR A 766 -12.64 -16.51 -3.07
N ASP A 767 -13.43 -15.70 -3.76
CA ASP A 767 -14.45 -14.85 -3.16
C ASP A 767 -15.84 -15.27 -3.62
N ASP A 768 -16.79 -15.33 -2.68
CA ASP A 768 -18.13 -15.86 -2.91
C ASP A 768 -19.10 -14.84 -3.55
N THR A 769 -18.66 -13.59 -3.74
CA THR A 769 -19.37 -12.62 -4.60
C THR A 769 -19.48 -13.15 -6.03
N ILE A 770 -18.47 -13.90 -6.51
CA ILE A 770 -18.55 -14.54 -7.83
C ILE A 770 -19.40 -15.80 -7.72
N VAL A 771 -20.64 -15.71 -8.19
CA VAL A 771 -21.62 -16.79 -8.11
C VAL A 771 -21.56 -17.73 -9.30
N ALA A 772 -22.21 -18.89 -9.18
CA ALA A 772 -22.29 -19.86 -10.28
C ALA A 772 -23.15 -19.36 -11.45
N ASP A 773 -22.95 -19.95 -12.62
CA ASP A 773 -23.73 -19.70 -13.84
C ASP A 773 -25.26 -19.75 -13.59
N GLY A 774 -25.96 -18.70 -14.04
CA GLY A 774 -27.40 -18.53 -13.93
C GLY A 774 -27.93 -18.11 -12.56
N GLN A 775 -27.08 -17.88 -11.56
CA GLN A 775 -27.57 -17.44 -10.24
C GLN A 775 -28.12 -16.02 -10.26
N THR A 776 -27.64 -15.15 -11.15
CA THR A 776 -28.15 -13.76 -11.24
C THR A 776 -29.44 -13.61 -12.05
N ASP A 777 -29.97 -14.71 -12.63
CA ASP A 777 -31.14 -14.67 -13.52
C ASP A 777 -32.44 -14.33 -12.78
N ALA A 778 -32.50 -14.57 -11.47
CA ALA A 778 -33.68 -14.32 -10.64
C ALA A 778 -33.64 -12.97 -9.92
N ASP A 779 -32.52 -12.25 -9.98
CA ASP A 779 -32.35 -11.01 -9.23
C ASP A 779 -33.26 -9.90 -9.77
N PRO A 780 -33.84 -9.08 -8.87
CA PRO A 780 -34.73 -7.99 -9.26
C PRO A 780 -34.08 -6.94 -10.17
N LEU A 781 -32.79 -6.68 -9.96
CA LEU A 781 -32.01 -5.70 -10.72
C LEU A 781 -30.76 -6.38 -11.28
N ARG A 782 -30.63 -6.39 -12.61
CA ARG A 782 -29.53 -7.02 -13.35
C ARG A 782 -28.72 -5.99 -14.11
N VAL A 783 -27.42 -5.87 -13.81
CA VAL A 783 -26.54 -4.84 -14.35
C VAL A 783 -25.42 -5.46 -15.16
N ALA A 784 -25.36 -5.19 -16.46
CA ALA A 784 -24.25 -5.65 -17.29
C ALA A 784 -23.07 -4.66 -17.19
N VAL A 785 -21.86 -5.18 -17.05
CA VAL A 785 -20.61 -4.42 -17.06
C VAL A 785 -19.67 -5.01 -18.10
N MET A 786 -19.17 -4.17 -19.01
CA MET A 786 -18.14 -4.53 -19.98
C MET A 786 -17.02 -3.50 -19.99
N SER A 787 -15.81 -3.88 -20.39
CA SER A 787 -14.66 -2.95 -20.45
C SER A 787 -13.60 -3.44 -21.44
N ASP A 788 -12.55 -2.64 -21.62
CA ASP A 788 -11.27 -3.11 -22.18
C ASP A 788 -11.41 -3.76 -23.57
N ALA A 789 -11.92 -2.98 -24.52
CA ALA A 789 -11.91 -3.34 -25.94
C ALA A 789 -10.69 -2.77 -26.67
N GLN A 790 -10.30 -1.53 -26.37
CA GLN A 790 -9.15 -0.82 -26.94
C GLN A 790 -9.07 -0.88 -28.48
N PHE A 791 -10.14 -0.49 -29.17
CA PHE A 791 -10.08 -0.35 -30.64
C PHE A 791 -9.68 1.05 -31.09
N VAL A 792 -9.27 1.18 -32.35
CA VAL A 792 -8.90 2.44 -33.00
C VAL A 792 -9.66 2.66 -34.31
N ALA A 793 -10.04 3.90 -34.60
CA ALA A 793 -10.79 4.31 -35.79
C ALA A 793 -10.04 4.10 -37.11
N ARG A 794 -8.71 4.07 -37.06
CA ARG A 794 -7.89 3.76 -38.23
C ARG A 794 -8.01 2.31 -38.70
N ASP A 795 -8.48 1.41 -37.83
CA ASP A 795 -8.73 0.00 -38.15
C ASP A 795 -10.09 -0.45 -37.58
N PRO A 796 -11.22 0.04 -38.13
CA PRO A 796 -12.55 -0.14 -37.55
C PRO A 796 -13.09 -1.57 -37.65
N GLU A 797 -12.37 -2.47 -38.33
CA GLU A 797 -12.70 -3.88 -38.50
C GLU A 797 -11.69 -4.79 -37.78
N SER A 798 -10.90 -4.25 -36.84
CA SER A 798 -9.92 -5.00 -36.05
C SER A 798 -10.59 -6.06 -35.18
N GLY A 799 -9.79 -7.02 -34.69
CA GLY A 799 -10.27 -8.02 -33.73
C GLY A 799 -10.88 -7.38 -32.48
N GLN A 800 -10.27 -6.30 -31.98
CA GLN A 800 -10.80 -5.52 -30.86
C GLN A 800 -12.20 -4.94 -31.15
N ALA A 801 -12.39 -4.33 -32.33
CA ALA A 801 -13.67 -3.75 -32.70
C ALA A 801 -14.76 -4.81 -32.90
N GLN A 802 -14.42 -5.98 -33.44
CA GLN A 802 -15.35 -7.10 -33.55
C GLN A 802 -15.67 -7.71 -32.18
N GLY A 803 -14.66 -7.90 -31.31
CA GLY A 803 -14.85 -8.38 -29.95
C GLY A 803 -15.76 -7.47 -29.13
N ALA A 804 -15.61 -6.15 -29.25
CA ALA A 804 -16.53 -5.19 -28.63
C ALA A 804 -17.98 -5.35 -29.12
N ARG A 805 -18.19 -5.52 -30.43
CA ARG A 805 -19.52 -5.75 -31.00
C ARG A 805 -20.12 -7.08 -30.55
N GLU A 806 -19.32 -8.12 -30.46
CA GLU A 806 -19.74 -9.44 -29.98
C GLU A 806 -20.17 -9.37 -28.51
N ALA A 807 -19.36 -8.77 -27.64
CA ALA A 807 -19.72 -8.52 -26.24
C ALA A 807 -21.03 -7.73 -26.10
N LEU A 808 -21.20 -6.64 -26.87
CA LEU A 808 -22.45 -5.87 -26.86
C LEU A 808 -23.67 -6.71 -27.28
N ARG A 809 -23.53 -7.59 -28.27
CA ARG A 809 -24.61 -8.48 -28.69
C ARG A 809 -24.94 -9.54 -27.65
N GLU A 810 -23.93 -10.08 -26.96
CA GLU A 810 -24.09 -10.99 -25.82
C GLU A 810 -24.87 -10.29 -24.70
N VAL A 811 -24.47 -9.07 -24.32
CA VAL A 811 -25.17 -8.25 -23.32
C VAL A 811 -26.63 -8.00 -23.72
N VAL A 812 -26.87 -7.59 -24.97
CA VAL A 812 -28.25 -7.37 -25.48
C VAL A 812 -29.08 -8.65 -25.42
N ALA A 813 -28.48 -9.81 -25.68
CA ALA A 813 -29.16 -11.10 -25.61
C ALA A 813 -29.53 -11.49 -24.17
N ALA A 814 -28.69 -11.12 -23.19
CA ALA A 814 -28.90 -11.37 -21.77
C ALA A 814 -30.00 -10.48 -21.14
N LYS A 815 -30.32 -9.34 -21.78
CA LYS A 815 -31.37 -8.38 -21.38
C LYS A 815 -31.19 -7.87 -19.93
N PRO A 816 -30.11 -7.14 -19.64
CA PRO A 816 -29.96 -6.46 -18.36
C PRO A 816 -30.96 -5.30 -18.23
N ASP A 817 -31.09 -4.78 -17.02
CA ASP A 817 -31.84 -3.56 -16.70
C ASP A 817 -31.03 -2.29 -16.96
N VAL A 818 -29.69 -2.38 -16.93
CA VAL A 818 -28.75 -1.29 -17.26
C VAL A 818 -27.40 -1.86 -17.71
N LEU A 819 -26.69 -1.11 -18.56
CA LEU A 819 -25.33 -1.43 -19.02
C LEU A 819 -24.32 -0.34 -18.63
N TYR A 820 -23.21 -0.73 -18.01
CA TYR A 820 -22.03 0.12 -17.84
C TYR A 820 -20.88 -0.35 -18.73
N ILE A 821 -20.33 0.58 -19.51
CA ILE A 821 -19.08 0.40 -20.25
C ILE A 821 -17.99 1.04 -19.39
N ASN A 822 -17.27 0.23 -18.63
CA ASN A 822 -16.37 0.68 -17.58
C ASN A 822 -14.95 0.89 -18.12
N GLY A 823 -14.79 1.88 -19.01
CA GLY A 823 -13.50 2.33 -19.55
C GLY A 823 -12.88 1.46 -20.65
N ASP A 824 -11.85 2.03 -21.28
CA ASP A 824 -10.99 1.41 -22.28
C ASP A 824 -11.74 0.82 -23.48
N LEU A 825 -12.80 1.48 -23.95
CA LEU A 825 -13.47 1.06 -25.17
C LEU A 825 -12.61 1.42 -26.39
N VAL A 826 -11.96 2.59 -26.35
CA VAL A 826 -10.99 3.05 -27.36
C VAL A 826 -9.56 2.89 -26.84
N ASP A 827 -8.55 2.98 -27.72
CA ASP A 827 -7.13 2.80 -27.35
C ASP A 827 -6.35 4.12 -27.21
N GLU A 828 -6.63 5.14 -28.04
CA GLU A 828 -5.77 6.31 -28.18
C GLU A 828 -6.46 7.66 -27.93
N ALA A 829 -7.72 7.66 -27.50
CA ALA A 829 -8.48 8.88 -27.20
C ALA A 829 -8.55 9.93 -28.34
N SER A 830 -8.38 9.53 -29.60
CA SER A 830 -8.52 10.48 -30.71
C SER A 830 -10.00 10.81 -30.94
N PRO A 831 -10.34 12.02 -31.44
CA PRO A 831 -11.71 12.35 -31.79
C PRO A 831 -12.34 11.35 -32.77
N GLU A 832 -11.54 10.81 -33.69
CA GLU A 832 -11.98 9.76 -34.63
C GLU A 832 -12.33 8.45 -33.92
N ASP A 833 -11.58 8.05 -32.88
CA ASP A 833 -11.87 6.86 -32.08
C ASP A 833 -13.23 6.98 -31.39
N PHE A 834 -13.52 8.13 -30.78
CA PHE A 834 -14.81 8.37 -30.15
C PHE A 834 -15.98 8.44 -31.14
N VAL A 835 -15.75 8.90 -32.38
CA VAL A 835 -16.74 8.81 -33.47
C VAL A 835 -17.01 7.34 -33.84
N LEU A 836 -15.97 6.50 -33.89
CA LEU A 836 -16.14 5.06 -34.12
C LEU A 836 -16.89 4.41 -32.95
N ALA A 837 -16.51 4.70 -31.72
CA ALA A 837 -17.16 4.17 -30.52
C ALA A 837 -18.65 4.53 -30.51
N LYS A 838 -18.99 5.79 -30.73
CA LYS A 838 -20.38 6.23 -30.82
C LYS A 838 -21.15 5.48 -31.91
N ARG A 839 -20.54 5.27 -33.08
CA ARG A 839 -21.17 4.48 -34.16
C ARG A 839 -21.43 3.04 -33.75
N ILE A 840 -20.46 2.37 -33.12
CA ILE A 840 -20.62 0.98 -32.65
C ILE A 840 -21.77 0.89 -31.65
N LEU A 841 -21.79 1.80 -30.66
CA LEU A 841 -22.85 1.83 -29.64
C LEU A 841 -24.22 2.14 -30.24
N ASP A 842 -24.32 3.15 -31.13
CA ASP A 842 -25.56 3.49 -31.83
C ASP A 842 -26.09 2.33 -32.69
N GLU A 843 -25.21 1.47 -33.22
CA GLU A 843 -25.57 0.32 -34.06
C GLU A 843 -26.01 -0.89 -33.22
N GLU A 844 -25.19 -1.31 -32.26
CA GLU A 844 -25.44 -2.54 -31.47
C GLU A 844 -26.52 -2.32 -30.40
N LEU A 845 -26.70 -1.09 -29.91
CA LEU A 845 -27.70 -0.73 -28.89
C LEU A 845 -28.95 -0.04 -29.49
N ALA A 846 -29.12 0.00 -30.81
CA ALA A 846 -30.17 0.76 -31.49
C ALA A 846 -31.63 0.45 -31.06
N ASN A 847 -31.87 -0.72 -30.47
CA ASN A 847 -33.22 -1.22 -30.14
C ASN A 847 -33.31 -1.77 -28.71
N VAL A 848 -32.45 -1.31 -27.81
CA VAL A 848 -32.55 -1.66 -26.38
C VAL A 848 -33.42 -0.66 -25.65
N ASP A 849 -34.16 -1.14 -24.64
CA ASP A 849 -34.99 -0.30 -23.78
C ASP A 849 -34.28 0.04 -22.44
N PHE A 850 -33.15 -0.62 -22.16
CA PHE A 850 -32.34 -0.36 -20.97
C PHE A 850 -31.38 0.82 -21.18
N PRO A 851 -31.14 1.65 -20.15
CA PRO A 851 -30.12 2.69 -20.18
C PRO A 851 -28.69 2.12 -20.22
N TRP A 852 -27.76 2.94 -20.70
CA TRP A 852 -26.33 2.64 -20.60
C TRP A 852 -25.51 3.89 -20.30
N THR A 853 -24.36 3.68 -19.65
CA THR A 853 -23.37 4.71 -19.29
C THR A 853 -21.98 4.25 -19.71
N TYR A 854 -21.16 5.17 -20.22
CA TYR A 854 -19.76 4.92 -20.54
C TYR A 854 -18.91 5.72 -19.56
N VAL A 855 -18.09 5.03 -18.77
CA VAL A 855 -17.14 5.58 -17.80
C VAL A 855 -15.77 5.69 -18.49
N PRO A 856 -15.04 6.81 -18.38
CA PRO A 856 -13.72 6.93 -18.99
C PRO A 856 -12.67 6.08 -18.25
N GLY A 857 -11.86 5.35 -19.01
CA GLY A 857 -10.65 4.65 -18.58
C GLY A 857 -9.39 5.38 -19.03
N ASN A 858 -8.23 4.80 -18.74
CA ASN A 858 -6.95 5.47 -19.02
C ASN A 858 -6.65 5.55 -20.53
N HIS A 859 -7.21 4.68 -21.36
CA HIS A 859 -7.11 4.79 -22.81
C HIS A 859 -8.04 5.86 -23.42
N GLU A 860 -8.97 6.42 -22.64
CA GLU A 860 -9.72 7.62 -23.00
C GLU A 860 -8.93 8.92 -22.79
N VAL A 861 -7.71 8.85 -22.22
CA VAL A 861 -6.76 9.99 -22.13
C VAL A 861 -5.33 9.67 -22.62
N MET A 862 -5.02 8.42 -22.98
CA MET A 862 -3.66 7.98 -23.32
C MET A 862 -3.01 8.76 -24.49
N GLY A 863 -3.80 9.10 -25.52
CA GLY A 863 -3.32 9.79 -26.72
C GLY A 863 -4.00 11.15 -26.99
N GLY A 864 -4.91 11.57 -26.12
CA GLY A 864 -5.77 12.74 -26.31
C GLY A 864 -6.23 13.32 -24.98
N ALA A 865 -6.79 14.53 -25.01
CA ALA A 865 -7.30 15.18 -23.81
C ALA A 865 -8.71 14.67 -23.47
N ILE A 866 -9.07 14.64 -22.19
CA ILE A 866 -10.37 14.12 -21.71
C ILE A 866 -11.57 14.85 -22.34
N GLU A 867 -11.41 16.11 -22.77
CA GLU A 867 -12.45 16.89 -23.43
C GLU A 867 -12.94 16.26 -24.76
N ASN A 868 -12.13 15.38 -25.37
CA ASN A 868 -12.56 14.59 -26.52
C ASN A 868 -13.66 13.59 -26.14
N PHE A 869 -13.50 12.92 -24.99
CA PHE A 869 -14.51 12.03 -24.41
C PHE A 869 -15.76 12.83 -24.03
N GLU A 870 -15.59 13.93 -23.31
CA GLU A 870 -16.70 14.78 -22.86
C GLU A 870 -17.55 15.30 -24.02
N SER A 871 -16.89 15.70 -25.10
CA SER A 871 -17.54 16.16 -26.32
C SER A 871 -18.40 15.08 -26.98
N ALA A 872 -18.04 13.80 -26.81
CA ALA A 872 -18.72 12.66 -27.43
C ALA A 872 -19.80 12.03 -26.54
N PHE A 873 -19.55 11.96 -25.23
CA PHE A 873 -20.34 11.18 -24.27
C PHE A 873 -20.88 11.97 -23.06
N GLY A 874 -20.34 13.14 -22.74
CA GLY A 874 -20.82 14.01 -21.65
C GLY A 874 -19.96 13.94 -20.40
N ASP A 875 -20.59 14.03 -19.24
CA ASP A 875 -19.90 14.11 -17.94
C ASP A 875 -19.02 12.87 -17.69
N THR A 876 -17.86 13.07 -17.05
CA THR A 876 -16.86 12.02 -16.78
C THR A 876 -17.14 11.24 -15.49
N TYR A 877 -17.98 11.78 -14.61
CA TYR A 877 -18.49 11.16 -13.40
C TYR A 877 -19.98 11.48 -13.25
N THR A 878 -20.78 10.53 -12.77
CA THR A 878 -22.25 10.63 -12.77
C THR A 878 -22.86 9.91 -11.58
N SER A 879 -24.13 10.19 -11.28
CA SER A 879 -24.90 9.40 -10.30
C SER A 879 -26.32 9.18 -10.79
N ARG A 880 -26.87 7.99 -10.51
CA ARG A 880 -28.22 7.60 -10.90
C ARG A 880 -28.80 6.56 -9.96
N ASP A 881 -30.06 6.75 -9.59
CA ASP A 881 -30.82 5.79 -8.80
C ASP A 881 -31.63 4.86 -9.74
N ILE A 882 -31.55 3.55 -9.50
CA ILE A 882 -32.27 2.50 -10.24
C ILE A 882 -32.81 1.49 -9.23
N ASP A 883 -34.13 1.34 -9.18
CA ASP A 883 -34.86 0.35 -8.38
C ASP A 883 -34.41 0.20 -6.90
N GLY A 884 -34.04 1.31 -6.25
CA GLY A 884 -33.64 1.33 -4.84
C GLY A 884 -32.12 1.27 -4.61
N THR A 885 -31.32 1.24 -5.67
CA THR A 885 -29.86 1.27 -5.61
C THR A 885 -29.32 2.51 -6.30
N ARG A 886 -28.38 3.21 -5.67
CA ARG A 886 -27.66 4.35 -6.28
C ARG A 886 -26.39 3.86 -6.96
N PHE A 887 -26.22 4.22 -8.22
CA PHE A 887 -25.00 3.99 -8.97
C PHE A 887 -24.21 5.30 -9.06
N ILE A 888 -22.93 5.25 -8.72
CA ILE A 888 -22.00 6.39 -8.79
C ILE A 888 -20.87 5.99 -9.73
N THR A 889 -20.58 6.79 -10.75
CA THR A 889 -19.42 6.56 -11.63
C THR A 889 -18.37 7.62 -11.38
N LEU A 890 -17.11 7.23 -11.26
CA LEU A 890 -15.97 8.14 -11.03
C LEU A 890 -14.99 8.11 -12.21
N ASN A 891 -14.23 9.19 -12.35
CA ASN A 891 -13.22 9.35 -13.39
C ASN A 891 -11.82 9.08 -12.84
N THR A 892 -11.31 7.89 -13.12
CA THR A 892 -9.96 7.46 -12.74
C THR A 892 -9.02 7.37 -13.94
N ALA A 893 -9.34 8.01 -15.07
CA ALA A 893 -8.59 7.87 -16.32
C ALA A 893 -7.10 8.27 -16.19
N ASN A 894 -6.77 9.18 -15.27
CA ASN A 894 -5.39 9.62 -15.02
C ASN A 894 -4.65 8.76 -13.97
N GLY A 895 -5.31 7.74 -13.40
CA GLY A 895 -4.73 6.93 -12.32
C GLY A 895 -4.86 7.52 -10.92
N ASN A 896 -5.62 8.61 -10.77
CA ASN A 896 -5.92 9.27 -9.50
C ASN A 896 -7.33 9.90 -9.55
N LEU A 897 -8.00 9.93 -8.39
CA LEU A 897 -9.30 10.60 -8.20
C LEU A 897 -9.11 12.10 -7.99
N SER A 898 -8.07 12.49 -7.27
CA SER A 898 -7.78 13.88 -6.90
C SER A 898 -7.39 14.79 -8.07
N SER A 899 -7.05 14.23 -9.25
CA SER A 899 -6.75 15.06 -10.45
C SER A 899 -7.94 15.90 -10.93
N ASP A 900 -9.16 15.44 -10.65
CA ASP A 900 -10.38 16.23 -10.77
C ASP A 900 -11.02 16.36 -9.39
N TYR A 901 -10.47 17.26 -8.57
CA TYR A 901 -10.94 17.48 -7.20
C TYR A 901 -12.46 17.62 -7.08
N ALA A 902 -13.16 18.15 -8.10
CA ALA A 902 -14.61 18.32 -8.05
C ALA A 902 -15.40 17.01 -7.92
N GLN A 903 -14.80 15.87 -8.30
CA GLN A 903 -15.44 14.56 -8.17
C GLN A 903 -15.45 14.03 -6.73
N LEU A 904 -14.56 14.50 -5.86
CA LEU A 904 -14.47 14.02 -4.48
C LEU A 904 -15.60 14.58 -3.58
N PRO A 905 -15.86 15.91 -3.53
CA PRO A 905 -17.07 16.41 -2.90
C PRO A 905 -18.33 15.82 -3.54
N PHE A 906 -18.31 15.58 -4.85
CA PHE A 906 -19.41 14.90 -5.52
C PHE A 906 -19.66 13.49 -4.95
N LEU A 907 -18.64 12.64 -4.81
CA LEU A 907 -18.75 11.31 -4.23
C LEU A 907 -19.30 11.37 -2.80
N ARG A 908 -18.68 12.19 -1.94
CA ARG A 908 -19.10 12.37 -0.55
C ARG A 908 -20.57 12.76 -0.44
N ASP A 909 -20.98 13.80 -1.17
CA ASP A 909 -22.38 14.25 -1.17
C ASP A 909 -23.34 13.14 -1.65
N ARG A 910 -22.95 12.33 -2.64
CA ARG A 910 -23.83 11.24 -3.14
C ARG A 910 -23.97 10.11 -2.12
N LEU A 911 -22.93 9.80 -1.35
CA LEU A 911 -22.97 8.83 -0.26
C LEU A 911 -23.83 9.34 0.90
N GLU A 912 -23.66 10.59 1.33
CA GLU A 912 -24.47 11.20 2.40
C GLU A 912 -25.96 11.29 2.03
N GLU A 913 -26.26 11.67 0.78
CA GLU A 913 -27.63 11.64 0.26
C GLU A 913 -28.20 10.21 0.23
N ALA A 914 -27.41 9.21 -0.18
CA ALA A 914 -27.86 7.83 -0.19
C ALA A 914 -28.10 7.29 1.23
N ALA A 915 -27.28 7.69 2.20
CA ALA A 915 -27.43 7.29 3.59
C ALA A 915 -28.76 7.81 4.17
N SER A 916 -29.13 9.04 3.84
CA SER A 916 -30.34 9.70 4.35
C SER A 916 -31.64 9.40 3.58
N ASP A 917 -31.57 8.93 2.33
CA ASP A 917 -32.77 8.64 1.52
C ASP A 917 -33.33 7.23 1.81
N GLU A 918 -34.47 7.16 2.53
CA GLU A 918 -35.16 5.91 2.87
C GLU A 918 -35.62 5.07 1.65
N SER A 919 -35.64 5.64 0.43
CA SER A 919 -35.97 4.89 -0.78
C SER A 919 -34.79 4.12 -1.37
N LEU A 920 -33.58 4.38 -0.89
CA LEU A 920 -32.35 3.70 -1.28
C LEU A 920 -31.94 2.71 -0.20
N THR A 921 -31.56 1.50 -0.62
CA THR A 921 -31.09 0.42 0.24
C THR A 921 -29.63 0.05 -0.03
N GLY A 922 -29.00 0.60 -1.07
CA GLY A 922 -27.57 0.46 -1.26
C GLY A 922 -26.97 1.31 -2.37
N VAL A 923 -25.65 1.22 -2.51
CA VAL A 923 -24.82 2.00 -3.44
C VAL A 923 -23.89 1.08 -4.24
N VAL A 924 -23.72 1.32 -5.54
CA VAL A 924 -22.66 0.71 -6.34
C VAL A 924 -21.76 1.80 -6.91
N VAL A 925 -20.49 1.78 -6.56
CA VAL A 925 -19.46 2.68 -7.11
C VAL A 925 -18.79 1.99 -8.30
N LEU A 926 -18.67 2.68 -9.43
CA LEU A 926 -18.04 2.17 -10.64
C LEU A 926 -16.94 3.10 -11.11
N GLN A 927 -15.75 2.55 -11.34
CA GLN A 927 -14.65 3.28 -11.95
C GLN A 927 -13.75 2.34 -12.73
N HIS A 928 -12.92 2.87 -13.62
CA HIS A 928 -12.12 2.00 -14.47
C HIS A 928 -10.95 1.36 -13.71
N MET A 929 -10.19 2.15 -12.96
CA MET A 929 -9.01 1.67 -12.23
C MET A 929 -9.40 1.28 -10.80
N PRO A 930 -9.14 0.04 -10.36
CA PRO A 930 -9.45 -0.40 -9.00
C PRO A 930 -8.60 0.29 -7.94
N ILE A 931 -9.13 0.35 -6.72
CA ILE A 931 -8.36 0.68 -5.50
C ILE A 931 -7.18 -0.30 -5.39
N ASP A 932 -7.39 -1.61 -5.58
CA ASP A 932 -6.32 -2.61 -5.53
C ASP A 932 -6.27 -3.55 -6.74
N ASP A 933 -5.04 -3.78 -7.22
CA ASP A 933 -4.76 -4.76 -8.27
C ASP A 933 -4.43 -6.10 -7.61
N PRO A 934 -5.16 -7.19 -7.92
CA PRO A 934 -4.93 -8.49 -7.30
C PRO A 934 -3.64 -9.17 -7.78
N LEU A 935 -3.02 -8.66 -8.84
CA LEU A 935 -1.75 -9.19 -9.34
C LEU A 935 -0.57 -8.73 -8.49
N VAL A 936 0.46 -9.57 -8.41
CA VAL A 936 1.72 -9.29 -7.69
C VAL A 936 2.39 -8.00 -8.16
N THR A 937 2.16 -7.59 -9.42
CA THR A 937 2.78 -6.38 -9.99
C THR A 937 2.19 -5.07 -9.50
N LYS A 938 0.94 -5.06 -9.00
CA LYS A 938 0.24 -3.85 -8.53
C LYS A 938 0.23 -2.71 -9.56
N ALA A 939 0.20 -3.06 -10.85
CA ALA A 939 0.48 -2.13 -11.95
C ALA A 939 -0.78 -1.42 -12.47
N SER A 940 -1.95 -1.93 -12.11
CA SER A 940 -3.24 -1.50 -12.64
C SER A 940 -4.18 -0.99 -11.54
N GLN A 941 -3.66 -0.54 -10.40
CA GLN A 941 -4.45 0.10 -9.35
C GLN A 941 -4.36 1.62 -9.40
N LEU A 942 -5.20 2.32 -8.64
CA LEU A 942 -5.03 3.74 -8.35
C LEU A 942 -3.60 4.00 -7.89
N THR A 943 -2.92 4.87 -8.63
CA THR A 943 -1.50 5.17 -8.43
C THR A 943 -1.27 6.04 -7.22
N ASP A 944 -2.24 6.90 -6.91
CA ASP A 944 -2.30 7.63 -5.64
C ASP A 944 -2.94 6.73 -4.58
N ARG A 945 -2.16 6.40 -3.54
CA ARG A 945 -2.61 5.52 -2.46
C ARG A 945 -3.45 6.23 -1.40
N GLN A 946 -3.36 7.56 -1.29
CA GLN A 946 -4.23 8.32 -0.40
C GLN A 946 -5.64 8.44 -0.99
N ASP A 947 -5.75 8.63 -2.32
CA ASP A 947 -7.04 8.58 -3.00
C ASP A 947 -7.74 7.22 -2.80
N ALA A 948 -6.96 6.13 -2.89
CA ALA A 948 -7.43 4.76 -2.66
C ALA A 948 -7.92 4.55 -1.23
N GLY A 949 -7.14 4.98 -0.23
CA GLY A 949 -7.54 4.90 1.18
C GLY A 949 -8.78 5.74 1.49
N LEU A 950 -8.82 7.00 1.02
CA LEU A 950 -9.97 7.90 1.17
C LEU A 950 -11.26 7.30 0.61
N GLU A 951 -11.19 6.72 -0.59
CA GLU A 951 -12.36 6.09 -1.22
C GLU A 951 -12.83 4.87 -0.43
N GLN A 952 -11.89 4.02 0.00
CA GLN A 952 -12.19 2.86 0.84
C GLN A 952 -12.84 3.27 2.17
N ASP A 953 -12.24 4.22 2.90
CA ASP A 953 -12.75 4.74 4.17
C ASP A 953 -14.19 5.23 4.05
N TRP A 954 -14.49 5.99 3.00
CA TRP A 954 -15.83 6.54 2.80
C TRP A 954 -16.87 5.47 2.47
N MET A 955 -16.46 4.39 1.82
CA MET A 955 -17.34 3.25 1.56
C MET A 955 -17.62 2.46 2.84
N GLU A 956 -16.59 2.23 3.66
CA GLU A 956 -16.70 1.58 4.97
C GLU A 956 -17.53 2.40 5.96
N ASP A 957 -17.29 3.71 6.04
CA ASP A 957 -18.08 4.66 6.83
C ASP A 957 -19.53 4.67 6.35
N PHE A 958 -19.77 4.75 5.03
CA PHE A 958 -21.12 4.70 4.49
C PHE A 958 -21.85 3.43 4.95
N ARG A 959 -21.21 2.25 4.83
CA ARG A 959 -21.84 0.98 5.22
C ARG A 959 -22.11 0.96 6.72
N SER A 960 -21.09 1.22 7.52
CA SER A 960 -21.14 1.13 8.99
C SER A 960 -22.10 2.15 9.61
N GLU A 961 -22.21 3.35 9.06
CA GLU A 961 -23.07 4.40 9.62
C GLU A 961 -24.50 4.31 9.10
N SER A 962 -24.70 4.12 7.79
CA SER A 962 -26.03 4.14 7.19
C SER A 962 -26.85 2.89 7.47
N GLY A 963 -26.18 1.74 7.70
CA GLY A 963 -26.86 0.45 7.79
C GLY A 963 -27.33 -0.10 6.43
N LYS A 964 -26.81 0.47 5.33
CA LYS A 964 -27.13 0.10 3.94
C LYS A 964 -25.94 -0.58 3.28
N SER A 965 -26.19 -1.31 2.20
CA SER A 965 -25.14 -2.03 1.51
C SER A 965 -24.42 -1.21 0.44
N ILE A 966 -23.15 -1.52 0.20
CA ILE A 966 -22.33 -0.87 -0.81
C ILE A 966 -21.41 -1.90 -1.49
N ALA A 967 -21.10 -1.68 -2.77
CA ALA A 967 -20.16 -2.49 -3.54
C ALA A 967 -19.38 -1.62 -4.53
N MET A 968 -18.22 -2.10 -4.97
CA MET A 968 -17.38 -1.44 -5.97
C MET A 968 -17.16 -2.33 -7.20
N VAL A 969 -17.21 -1.74 -8.38
CA VAL A 969 -17.00 -2.45 -9.65
C VAL A 969 -15.99 -1.73 -10.52
N ASN A 970 -14.90 -2.43 -10.82
CA ASN A 970 -13.68 -1.95 -11.43
C ASN A 970 -13.33 -2.69 -12.73
N SER A 971 -12.25 -2.29 -13.41
CA SER A 971 -11.76 -2.91 -14.65
C SER A 971 -10.22 -2.77 -14.77
N HIS A 972 -9.67 -2.48 -15.96
CA HIS A 972 -8.26 -2.10 -16.20
C HIS A 972 -7.20 -3.21 -16.09
N VAL A 973 -7.26 -4.06 -15.06
CA VAL A 973 -6.23 -5.10 -14.77
C VAL A 973 -6.12 -6.14 -15.89
N GLY A 974 -7.22 -6.35 -16.63
CA GLY A 974 -7.29 -7.30 -17.73
C GLY A 974 -7.51 -8.76 -17.32
N VAL A 975 -7.93 -8.97 -16.07
CA VAL A 975 -8.39 -10.24 -15.48
C VAL A 975 -9.75 -10.01 -14.84
N PHE A 976 -10.55 -11.08 -14.70
CA PHE A 976 -11.71 -11.06 -13.81
C PHE A 976 -11.23 -11.38 -12.39
N HIS A 977 -11.83 -10.76 -11.37
CA HIS A 977 -11.52 -11.02 -9.97
C HIS A 977 -12.63 -10.48 -9.05
N SER A 978 -12.68 -10.96 -7.81
CA SER A 978 -13.44 -10.34 -6.73
C SER A 978 -12.70 -10.54 -5.42
N ALA A 979 -12.82 -9.56 -4.52
CA ALA A 979 -12.41 -9.65 -3.13
C ALA A 979 -13.42 -8.90 -2.26
N THR A 980 -13.64 -9.39 -1.05
CA THR A 980 -14.47 -8.72 -0.04
C THR A 980 -13.56 -8.23 1.08
N SER A 981 -13.77 -6.98 1.49
CA SER A 981 -13.07 -6.33 2.60
C SER A 981 -14.08 -5.53 3.42
N ASP A 982 -14.08 -5.71 4.74
CA ASP A 982 -15.09 -5.15 5.66
C ASP A 982 -16.54 -5.30 5.15
N ASN A 983 -16.82 -6.48 4.58
CA ASN A 983 -18.12 -6.89 4.02
C ASN A 983 -18.60 -6.01 2.82
N ILE A 984 -17.64 -5.40 2.12
CA ILE A 984 -17.82 -4.64 0.88
C ILE A 984 -17.23 -5.45 -0.28
N PRO A 985 -18.03 -5.86 -1.27
CA PRO A 985 -17.52 -6.53 -2.45
C PRO A 985 -16.80 -5.57 -3.42
N TYR A 986 -15.59 -5.95 -3.84
CA TYR A 986 -14.78 -5.28 -4.86
C TYR A 986 -14.61 -6.20 -6.07
N VAL A 987 -15.36 -5.93 -7.13
CA VAL A 987 -15.38 -6.74 -8.36
C VAL A 987 -14.49 -6.10 -9.42
N ILE A 988 -13.68 -6.90 -10.12
CA ILE A 988 -12.92 -6.46 -11.30
C ILE A 988 -13.47 -7.18 -12.52
N ASN A 989 -14.04 -6.42 -13.46
CA ASN A 989 -14.40 -6.90 -14.79
C ASN A 989 -13.15 -7.01 -15.67
N GLY A 990 -12.98 -8.16 -16.32
CA GLY A 990 -11.87 -8.40 -17.25
C GLY A 990 -12.17 -7.96 -18.68
N ASN A 991 -11.31 -8.37 -19.62
CA ASN A 991 -11.37 -7.87 -20.99
C ASN A 991 -12.58 -8.40 -21.78
N SER A 992 -13.38 -7.49 -22.34
CA SER A 992 -14.53 -7.84 -23.18
C SER A 992 -14.19 -7.90 -24.67
N GLY A 993 -13.21 -7.11 -25.13
CA GLY A 993 -12.83 -7.04 -26.55
C GLY A 993 -11.35 -7.31 -26.85
N LYS A 994 -10.41 -6.80 -26.03
CA LYS A 994 -8.97 -7.02 -26.23
C LYS A 994 -8.53 -8.38 -25.67
N ASP A 995 -7.32 -8.81 -26.01
CA ASP A 995 -6.74 -10.03 -25.43
C ASP A 995 -6.56 -9.91 -23.91
N PRO A 996 -6.88 -10.94 -23.12
CA PRO A 996 -6.80 -10.92 -21.66
C PRO A 996 -5.34 -10.93 -21.17
N ALA A 997 -5.13 -10.45 -19.95
CA ALA A 997 -3.83 -10.53 -19.30
C ALA A 997 -3.45 -11.98 -18.95
N ALA A 998 -2.14 -12.24 -18.89
CA ALA A 998 -1.62 -13.51 -18.39
C ALA A 998 -1.53 -13.46 -16.86
N SER A 999 -2.27 -14.34 -16.17
CA SER A 999 -2.31 -14.40 -14.71
C SER A 999 -2.63 -15.81 -14.20
N GLU A 1000 -2.55 -15.99 -12.88
CA GLU A 1000 -2.99 -17.21 -12.20
C GLU A 1000 -4.52 -17.42 -12.22
N PHE A 1001 -5.29 -16.35 -12.42
CA PHE A 1001 -6.76 -16.37 -12.54
C PHE A 1001 -7.24 -16.83 -13.93
N GLY A 1002 -6.31 -17.13 -14.85
CA GLY A 1002 -6.61 -17.57 -16.20
C GLY A 1002 -6.75 -16.42 -17.21
N SER A 1003 -6.44 -16.72 -18.47
CA SER A 1003 -6.47 -15.75 -19.58
C SER A 1003 -7.68 -15.98 -20.48
N PHE A 1004 -8.81 -15.35 -20.15
CA PHE A 1004 -10.06 -15.47 -20.90
C PHE A 1004 -10.78 -14.12 -21.05
N THR A 1005 -11.65 -14.02 -22.05
CA THR A 1005 -12.51 -12.84 -22.28
C THR A 1005 -13.96 -13.07 -21.87
N GLY A 1006 -14.69 -12.00 -21.60
CA GLY A 1006 -16.10 -12.04 -21.20
C GLY A 1006 -16.62 -10.68 -20.76
N TRP A 1007 -17.65 -10.68 -19.92
CA TRP A 1007 -18.19 -9.49 -19.27
C TRP A 1007 -18.88 -9.94 -17.97
N THR A 1008 -19.28 -9.01 -17.10
CA THR A 1008 -19.89 -9.36 -15.81
C THR A 1008 -21.36 -8.96 -15.77
N MET A 1009 -22.23 -9.85 -15.30
CA MET A 1009 -23.60 -9.54 -14.90
C MET A 1009 -23.64 -9.41 -13.38
N LEU A 1010 -24.01 -8.24 -12.87
CA LEU A 1010 -24.27 -8.06 -11.44
C LEU A 1010 -25.74 -8.36 -11.16
N GLY A 1011 -25.97 -9.10 -10.10
CA GLY A 1011 -27.28 -9.36 -9.52
C GLY A 1011 -27.44 -8.56 -8.24
N ILE A 1012 -28.52 -7.77 -8.16
CA ILE A 1012 -28.80 -6.95 -6.98
C ILE A 1012 -30.24 -7.20 -6.53
N ASP A 1013 -30.42 -7.53 -5.25
CA ASP A 1013 -31.72 -7.55 -4.57
C ASP A 1013 -31.83 -6.37 -3.59
N PRO A 1014 -32.39 -5.23 -4.02
CA PRO A 1014 -32.57 -4.06 -3.16
C PRO A 1014 -33.35 -4.34 -1.88
N ALA A 1015 -34.15 -5.41 -1.80
CA ALA A 1015 -34.87 -5.77 -0.58
C ALA A 1015 -33.95 -6.24 0.56
N SER A 1016 -32.70 -6.62 0.25
CA SER A 1016 -31.71 -7.11 1.22
C SER A 1016 -30.63 -6.08 1.57
N GLY A 1017 -30.69 -4.88 0.99
CA GLY A 1017 -29.63 -3.86 1.14
C GLY A 1017 -29.70 -3.06 2.43
N ASP A 1018 -30.88 -2.91 3.05
CA ASP A 1018 -31.06 -2.21 4.32
C ASP A 1018 -30.92 -3.18 5.50
N TRP A 1019 -29.71 -3.72 5.63
CA TRP A 1019 -29.40 -4.84 6.51
C TRP A 1019 -29.67 -4.52 7.99
N ARG A 1020 -29.44 -3.27 8.42
CA ARG A 1020 -29.69 -2.88 9.82
C ARG A 1020 -31.17 -2.93 10.17
N ASN A 1021 -32.05 -2.46 9.29
CA ASN A 1021 -33.49 -2.52 9.52
C ASN A 1021 -34.06 -3.95 9.42
N ASP A 1022 -33.34 -4.85 8.75
CA ASP A 1022 -33.63 -6.29 8.73
C ASP A 1022 -33.15 -7.05 9.98
N GLY A 1023 -32.50 -6.34 10.92
CA GLY A 1023 -32.02 -6.90 12.19
C GLY A 1023 -30.69 -7.62 12.09
N LYS A 1024 -29.93 -7.37 11.01
CA LYS A 1024 -28.55 -7.84 10.84
C LYS A 1024 -27.53 -6.90 11.50
N THR A 1025 -26.34 -7.40 11.75
CA THR A 1025 -25.15 -6.67 12.20
C THR A 1025 -24.22 -6.36 11.02
N LEU A 1026 -23.16 -5.59 11.26
CA LEU A 1026 -22.15 -5.27 10.24
C LEU A 1026 -21.39 -6.53 9.76
N ALA A 1027 -21.26 -7.53 10.64
CA ALA A 1027 -20.56 -8.79 10.39
C ALA A 1027 -21.41 -9.85 9.67
N ASP A 1028 -22.71 -9.60 9.44
CA ASP A 1028 -23.58 -10.52 8.71
C ASP A 1028 -23.34 -10.42 7.19
N ASP A 1029 -23.29 -11.57 6.53
CA ASP A 1029 -23.10 -11.75 5.08
C ASP A 1029 -23.99 -10.82 4.19
N ASN A 1030 -23.34 -10.16 3.23
CA ASN A 1030 -23.90 -9.24 2.24
C ASN A 1030 -24.28 -9.89 0.89
N SER A 1031 -23.98 -11.18 0.70
CA SER A 1031 -24.23 -11.95 -0.54
C SER A 1031 -25.71 -11.99 -0.97
N ALA A 1032 -26.63 -11.80 -0.02
CA ALA A 1032 -28.06 -11.72 -0.30
C ALA A 1032 -28.48 -10.43 -1.04
N TRP A 1033 -27.65 -9.38 -0.99
CA TRP A 1033 -27.90 -8.11 -1.68
C TRP A 1033 -27.17 -8.01 -3.01
N PHE A 1034 -25.93 -8.51 -3.10
CA PHE A 1034 -25.08 -8.32 -4.28
C PHE A 1034 -24.33 -9.59 -4.67
N ALA A 1035 -24.36 -9.90 -5.97
CA ALA A 1035 -23.67 -11.01 -6.59
C ALA A 1035 -23.09 -10.60 -7.95
N ALA A 1036 -22.01 -11.26 -8.37
CA ALA A 1036 -21.39 -11.07 -9.67
C ALA A 1036 -21.30 -12.40 -10.44
N GLU A 1037 -21.81 -12.42 -11.66
CA GLU A 1037 -21.73 -13.57 -12.56
C GLU A 1037 -20.85 -13.22 -13.77
N VAL A 1038 -19.69 -13.87 -13.86
CA VAL A 1038 -18.74 -13.70 -14.95
C VAL A 1038 -19.21 -14.46 -16.17
N GLN A 1039 -19.76 -13.73 -17.13
CA GLN A 1039 -20.26 -14.20 -18.42
C GLN A 1039 -19.08 -14.50 -19.36
N THR A 1040 -18.39 -15.60 -19.06
CA THR A 1040 -17.23 -16.08 -19.81
C THR A 1040 -17.66 -16.42 -21.23
N ARG A 1041 -16.95 -15.90 -22.25
CA ARG A 1041 -17.22 -16.28 -23.64
C ARG A 1041 -16.84 -17.75 -23.84
N VAL A 1042 -17.69 -18.55 -24.46
CA VAL A 1042 -17.38 -19.98 -24.63
C VAL A 1042 -17.95 -20.50 -25.93
N GLU A 1043 -17.08 -21.11 -26.73
CA GLU A 1043 -17.49 -21.79 -27.96
C GLU A 1043 -17.84 -23.26 -27.70
N SER A 1044 -17.03 -23.92 -26.86
CA SER A 1044 -17.24 -25.31 -26.44
C SER A 1044 -16.52 -25.61 -25.14
N ILE A 1045 -17.03 -26.61 -24.41
CA ILE A 1045 -16.46 -27.14 -23.17
C ILE A 1045 -15.98 -28.57 -23.44
N SER A 1046 -14.90 -28.97 -22.80
CA SER A 1046 -14.37 -30.34 -22.82
C SER A 1046 -14.05 -30.77 -21.40
N VAL A 1047 -14.66 -31.86 -20.95
CA VAL A 1047 -14.38 -32.50 -19.65
C VAL A 1047 -13.80 -33.89 -19.89
N THR A 1048 -12.67 -34.19 -19.28
CA THR A 1048 -12.05 -35.53 -19.40
C THR A 1048 -12.76 -36.51 -18.47
N PRO A 1049 -13.38 -37.60 -18.97
CA PRO A 1049 -13.97 -38.63 -18.12
C PRO A 1049 -12.91 -39.45 -17.38
N PRO A 1050 -13.24 -40.03 -16.22
CA PRO A 1050 -12.37 -41.02 -15.57
C PRO A 1050 -12.01 -42.17 -16.52
N GLU A 1051 -10.73 -42.55 -16.58
CA GLU A 1051 -10.24 -43.58 -17.52
C GLU A 1051 -10.75 -44.99 -17.20
N SER A 1052 -11.22 -45.22 -15.97
CA SER A 1052 -11.71 -46.51 -15.49
C SER A 1052 -12.81 -46.37 -14.44
N PHE A 1053 -13.36 -47.50 -13.97
CA PHE A 1053 -14.32 -47.53 -12.88
C PHE A 1053 -13.65 -47.07 -11.58
N LEU A 1054 -14.31 -46.18 -10.85
CA LEU A 1054 -13.80 -45.67 -9.57
C LEU A 1054 -14.09 -46.67 -8.45
N GLU A 1055 -13.15 -46.90 -7.54
CA GLU A 1055 -13.40 -47.64 -6.30
C GLU A 1055 -14.15 -46.76 -5.28
N ALA A 1056 -14.94 -47.36 -4.39
CA ALA A 1056 -15.61 -46.60 -3.34
C ALA A 1056 -14.57 -46.00 -2.38
N GLY A 1057 -14.61 -44.68 -2.18
CA GLY A 1057 -13.61 -43.89 -1.47
C GLY A 1057 -12.51 -43.33 -2.37
N GLU A 1058 -12.47 -43.66 -3.66
CA GLU A 1058 -11.56 -43.04 -4.63
C GLU A 1058 -12.00 -41.61 -4.96
N GLU A 1059 -11.03 -40.72 -5.11
CA GLU A 1059 -11.22 -39.33 -5.54
C GLU A 1059 -10.52 -39.12 -6.87
N VAL A 1060 -11.22 -38.49 -7.81
CA VAL A 1060 -10.67 -38.07 -9.10
C VAL A 1060 -11.03 -36.63 -9.36
N THR A 1061 -10.07 -35.83 -9.83
CA THR A 1061 -10.35 -34.46 -10.29
C THR A 1061 -10.83 -34.52 -11.73
N LEU A 1062 -11.96 -33.87 -12.01
CA LEU A 1062 -12.37 -33.60 -13.38
C LEU A 1062 -11.60 -32.36 -13.84
N ASP A 1063 -10.92 -32.42 -14.99
CA ASP A 1063 -10.13 -31.31 -15.54
C ASP A 1063 -10.87 -30.64 -16.72
N PRO A 1064 -11.88 -29.80 -16.47
CA PRO A 1064 -12.61 -29.10 -17.52
C PRO A 1064 -11.76 -28.03 -18.22
N THR A 1065 -11.91 -27.92 -19.53
CA THR A 1065 -11.34 -26.85 -20.35
C THR A 1065 -12.40 -26.24 -21.27
N LEU A 1066 -12.27 -24.96 -21.57
CA LEU A 1066 -13.11 -24.27 -22.56
C LEU A 1066 -12.28 -23.82 -23.78
N LEU A 1067 -12.97 -23.57 -24.90
CA LEU A 1067 -12.41 -22.98 -26.11
C LEU A 1067 -12.95 -21.56 -26.34
N GLN A 1068 -12.05 -20.62 -26.60
CA GLN A 1068 -12.31 -19.24 -27.05
C GLN A 1068 -11.46 -18.90 -28.29
N ASP A 1069 -11.94 -17.99 -29.11
CA ASP A 1069 -11.24 -17.41 -30.27
C ASP A 1069 -10.65 -18.48 -31.21
N ASP A 1070 -11.41 -19.56 -31.46
CA ASP A 1070 -11.06 -20.78 -32.21
C ASP A 1070 -9.83 -21.59 -31.69
N THR A 1071 -9.00 -21.02 -30.82
CA THR A 1071 -7.63 -21.52 -30.56
C THR A 1071 -7.22 -21.51 -29.10
N ARG A 1072 -7.78 -20.61 -28.28
CA ARG A 1072 -7.40 -20.44 -26.88
C ARG A 1072 -8.13 -21.47 -26.03
N ARG A 1073 -7.37 -22.37 -25.41
CA ARG A 1073 -7.90 -23.31 -24.42
C ARG A 1073 -7.56 -22.84 -23.03
N VAL A 1074 -8.58 -22.68 -22.20
CA VAL A 1074 -8.44 -22.19 -20.83
C VAL A 1074 -8.98 -23.25 -19.89
N ALA A 1075 -8.27 -23.53 -18.79
CA ALA A 1075 -8.82 -24.36 -17.72
C ALA A 1075 -10.01 -23.63 -17.10
N VAL A 1076 -11.10 -24.36 -16.84
CA VAL A 1076 -12.22 -23.76 -16.11
C VAL A 1076 -11.81 -23.70 -14.65
N ALA A 1077 -11.84 -22.52 -14.06
CA ALA A 1077 -11.52 -22.26 -12.66
C ALA A 1077 -12.16 -20.94 -12.23
N TRP A 1078 -12.23 -20.70 -10.93
CA TRP A 1078 -12.51 -19.34 -10.43
C TRP A 1078 -11.48 -18.37 -11.05
N PRO A 1079 -11.88 -17.19 -11.53
CA PRO A 1079 -13.14 -16.47 -11.30
C PRO A 1079 -14.20 -16.64 -12.39
N MET A 1080 -14.16 -17.70 -13.21
CA MET A 1080 -15.27 -17.98 -14.12
C MET A 1080 -16.52 -18.39 -13.33
N SER A 1081 -17.69 -17.88 -13.71
CA SER A 1081 -18.97 -18.41 -13.23
C SER A 1081 -19.32 -19.69 -14.00
N TYR A 1082 -19.45 -20.79 -13.27
CA TYR A 1082 -19.82 -22.08 -13.83
C TYR A 1082 -20.66 -22.89 -12.85
N ALA A 1083 -21.54 -23.74 -13.37
CA ALA A 1083 -22.44 -24.56 -12.57
C ALA A 1083 -22.27 -26.05 -12.89
N TRP A 1084 -22.09 -26.85 -11.85
CA TRP A 1084 -22.15 -28.31 -11.94
C TRP A 1084 -23.55 -28.80 -11.55
N THR A 1085 -24.11 -29.70 -12.36
CA THR A 1085 -25.34 -30.45 -12.04
C THR A 1085 -25.09 -31.94 -12.14
N GLY A 1086 -25.72 -32.72 -11.27
CA GLY A 1086 -25.60 -34.18 -11.24
C GLY A 1086 -26.88 -34.88 -11.69
N SER A 1087 -26.74 -36.08 -12.25
CA SER A 1087 -27.85 -37.04 -12.28
C SER A 1087 -28.39 -37.28 -10.86
N SER A 1088 -29.62 -37.81 -10.69
CA SER A 1088 -30.26 -37.93 -9.37
C SER A 1088 -29.49 -38.74 -8.31
N SER A 1089 -28.49 -39.52 -8.73
CA SER A 1089 -27.61 -40.31 -7.87
C SER A 1089 -26.29 -39.60 -7.53
N VAL A 1090 -26.00 -38.44 -8.10
CA VAL A 1090 -24.77 -37.66 -7.90
C VAL A 1090 -25.09 -36.41 -7.10
N HIS A 1091 -24.44 -36.26 -5.94
CA HIS A 1091 -24.53 -35.06 -5.13
C HIS A 1091 -23.56 -34.00 -5.65
N ILE A 1092 -23.99 -32.75 -5.74
CA ILE A 1092 -23.09 -31.62 -6.01
C ILE A 1092 -22.92 -30.89 -4.68
N GLY A 1093 -21.69 -30.81 -4.18
CA GLY A 1093 -21.38 -30.28 -2.86
C GLY A 1093 -20.50 -31.20 -2.02
N ALA A 1094 -20.38 -30.87 -0.74
CA ALA A 1094 -19.51 -31.56 0.19
C ALA A 1094 -19.91 -33.03 0.38
N VAL A 1095 -18.91 -33.90 0.49
CA VAL A 1095 -19.12 -35.34 0.72
C VAL A 1095 -19.93 -35.61 1.99
N ALA A 1096 -19.74 -34.78 3.04
CA ALA A 1096 -20.43 -34.90 4.32
C ALA A 1096 -21.96 -34.75 4.20
N ASP A 1097 -22.43 -33.96 3.23
CA ASP A 1097 -23.85 -33.66 3.01
C ASP A 1097 -24.51 -34.60 1.99
N ALA A 1098 -23.71 -35.49 1.37
CA ALA A 1098 -24.19 -36.38 0.34
C ALA A 1098 -25.26 -37.35 0.88
N PRO A 1099 -26.42 -37.49 0.18
CA PRO A 1099 -27.46 -38.44 0.56
C PRO A 1099 -26.97 -39.89 0.74
N ALA A 1100 -27.67 -40.64 1.60
CA ALA A 1100 -27.33 -42.03 1.92
C ALA A 1100 -27.46 -43.01 0.74
N ASP A 1101 -27.99 -42.58 -0.40
CA ASP A 1101 -28.07 -43.32 -1.65
C ASP A 1101 -27.24 -42.70 -2.80
N ALA A 1102 -26.55 -41.58 -2.57
CA ALA A 1102 -25.63 -41.00 -3.54
C ALA A 1102 -24.50 -41.98 -3.92
N ILE A 1103 -24.18 -42.07 -5.21
CA ILE A 1103 -23.11 -42.92 -5.73
C ILE A 1103 -21.77 -42.17 -5.79
N ALA A 1104 -21.80 -40.85 -5.90
CA ALA A 1104 -20.65 -39.97 -5.85
C ALA A 1104 -21.08 -38.58 -5.37
N ALA A 1105 -20.13 -37.81 -4.86
CA ALA A 1105 -20.26 -36.38 -4.62
C ALA A 1105 -19.22 -35.64 -5.47
N LEU A 1106 -19.61 -34.56 -6.13
CA LEU A 1106 -18.72 -33.69 -6.88
C LEU A 1106 -18.66 -32.34 -6.17
N ASP A 1107 -17.46 -31.99 -5.71
CA ASP A 1107 -17.17 -30.65 -5.23
C ASP A 1107 -17.08 -29.70 -6.43
N PRO A 1108 -18.00 -28.71 -6.54
CA PRO A 1108 -18.01 -27.82 -7.68
C PRO A 1108 -16.83 -26.85 -7.69
N ARG A 1109 -16.21 -26.51 -6.55
CA ARG A 1109 -15.09 -25.56 -6.50
C ARG A 1109 -13.77 -26.22 -6.90
N THR A 1110 -13.53 -27.44 -6.40
CA THR A 1110 -12.26 -28.18 -6.64
C THR A 1110 -12.32 -29.16 -7.82
N HIS A 1111 -13.51 -29.33 -8.41
CA HIS A 1111 -13.83 -30.33 -9.44
C HIS A 1111 -13.54 -31.77 -9.02
N ARG A 1112 -13.46 -32.00 -7.71
CA ARG A 1112 -13.14 -33.30 -7.15
C ARG A 1112 -14.39 -34.16 -7.04
N LEU A 1113 -14.40 -35.25 -7.78
CA LEU A 1113 -15.42 -36.28 -7.74
C LEU A 1113 -14.99 -37.39 -6.77
N THR A 1114 -15.69 -37.51 -5.64
CA THR A 1114 -15.48 -38.58 -4.65
C THR A 1114 -16.50 -39.69 -4.89
N ALA A 1115 -16.01 -40.88 -5.22
CA ALA A 1115 -16.83 -42.07 -5.40
C ALA A 1115 -17.30 -42.61 -4.04
N LEU A 1116 -18.62 -42.84 -3.89
CA LEU A 1116 -19.21 -43.25 -2.61
C LEU A 1116 -19.75 -44.68 -2.66
N ARG A 1117 -20.45 -45.06 -3.73
CA ARG A 1117 -21.18 -46.35 -3.83
C ARG A 1117 -21.27 -46.83 -5.27
N ASN A 1118 -21.39 -48.15 -5.44
CA ASN A 1118 -21.48 -48.76 -6.76
C ASN A 1118 -22.67 -48.24 -7.58
N GLY A 1119 -22.43 -47.84 -8.82
CA GLY A 1119 -23.45 -47.30 -9.72
C GLY A 1119 -22.83 -46.52 -10.88
N SER A 1120 -23.68 -45.89 -11.69
CA SER A 1120 -23.28 -45.00 -12.78
C SER A 1120 -23.97 -43.65 -12.63
N GLY A 1121 -23.25 -42.57 -12.92
CA GLY A 1121 -23.76 -41.21 -12.80
C GLY A 1121 -23.20 -40.31 -13.88
N ASP A 1122 -23.94 -39.23 -14.11
CA ASP A 1122 -23.55 -38.15 -15.00
C ASP A 1122 -23.33 -36.88 -14.19
N ALA A 1123 -22.31 -36.11 -14.55
CA ALA A 1123 -22.07 -34.75 -14.11
C ALA A 1123 -22.07 -33.83 -15.34
N THR A 1124 -22.78 -32.70 -15.27
CA THR A 1124 -22.89 -31.72 -16.36
C THR A 1124 -22.37 -30.38 -15.88
N LEU A 1125 -21.35 -29.88 -16.57
CA LEU A 1125 -20.79 -28.54 -16.38
C LEU A 1125 -21.51 -27.58 -17.33
N THR A 1126 -21.94 -26.41 -16.85
CA THR A 1126 -22.49 -25.33 -17.66
C THR A 1126 -21.72 -24.03 -17.41
N ILE A 1127 -21.40 -23.32 -18.49
CA ILE A 1127 -20.74 -22.01 -18.50
C ILE A 1127 -21.44 -21.16 -19.57
N ASN A 1128 -22.00 -20.02 -19.18
CA ASN A 1128 -22.70 -19.09 -20.06
C ASN A 1128 -23.67 -19.82 -21.02
N GLY A 1129 -24.48 -20.72 -20.45
CA GLY A 1129 -25.47 -21.53 -21.18
C GLY A 1129 -24.93 -22.63 -22.11
N VAL A 1130 -23.61 -22.81 -22.24
CA VAL A 1130 -22.98 -23.95 -22.93
C VAL A 1130 -22.75 -25.07 -21.92
N SER A 1131 -23.18 -26.30 -22.22
CA SER A 1131 -23.03 -27.44 -21.30
C SER A 1131 -22.28 -28.62 -21.92
N GLU A 1132 -21.53 -29.34 -21.08
CA GLU A 1132 -20.90 -30.62 -21.42
C GLU A 1132 -21.17 -31.64 -20.30
N THR A 1133 -21.59 -32.86 -20.68
CA THR A 1133 -21.92 -33.95 -19.74
C THR A 1133 -20.86 -35.03 -19.77
N VAL A 1134 -20.34 -35.38 -18.59
CA VAL A 1134 -19.41 -36.49 -18.39
C VAL A 1134 -20.07 -37.62 -17.61
N SER A 1135 -19.99 -38.83 -18.14
CA SER A 1135 -20.49 -40.05 -17.47
C SER A 1135 -19.35 -40.79 -16.78
N PHE A 1136 -19.61 -41.33 -15.60
CA PHE A 1136 -18.67 -42.17 -14.84
C PHE A 1136 -19.37 -43.36 -14.19
N SER A 1137 -18.58 -44.29 -13.66
CA SER A 1137 -19.09 -45.45 -12.94
C SER A 1137 -18.23 -45.78 -11.73
N VAL A 1138 -18.88 -46.11 -10.63
CA VAL A 1138 -18.28 -46.51 -9.36
C VAL A 1138 -18.51 -48.02 -9.17
N GLY A 1139 -17.47 -48.73 -8.78
CA GLY A 1139 -17.45 -50.18 -8.62
C GLY A 1139 -17.23 -50.92 -9.94
N ALA A 1140 -16.64 -52.12 -9.83
CA ALA A 1140 -16.41 -52.98 -11.00
C ALA A 1140 -17.73 -53.26 -11.74
N PRO A 1141 -17.70 -53.37 -13.08
CA PRO A 1141 -18.86 -53.82 -13.82
C PRO A 1141 -19.30 -55.18 -13.28
N ALA A 1142 -20.60 -55.44 -13.26
CA ALA A 1142 -21.09 -56.77 -12.89
C ALA A 1142 -20.30 -57.81 -13.71
N PRO A 1143 -19.77 -58.88 -13.09
CA PRO A 1143 -18.96 -59.85 -13.82
C PRO A 1143 -19.77 -60.36 -15.01
N GLU A 1144 -19.17 -60.35 -16.20
CA GLU A 1144 -19.77 -60.86 -17.43
C GLU A 1144 -19.02 -62.12 -17.88
N LEU A 1145 -19.75 -63.04 -18.52
CA LEU A 1145 -19.18 -64.25 -19.10
C LEU A 1145 -18.64 -63.93 -20.50
N ASP A 1146 -17.36 -64.18 -20.73
CA ASP A 1146 -16.71 -64.05 -22.04
C ASP A 1146 -17.22 -65.17 -22.98
N VAL A 1147 -18.35 -64.88 -23.63
CA VAL A 1147 -18.93 -65.72 -24.67
C VAL A 1147 -19.03 -64.94 -25.97
N THR A 1148 -18.17 -65.30 -26.92
CA THR A 1148 -18.16 -64.68 -28.26
C THR A 1148 -19.19 -65.33 -29.17
N ALA A 1149 -20.06 -64.52 -29.77
CA ALA A 1149 -21.09 -64.97 -30.70
C ALA A 1149 -20.77 -64.53 -32.14
N SER A 1150 -20.94 -65.44 -33.10
CA SER A 1150 -20.90 -65.12 -34.52
C SER A 1150 -22.11 -65.73 -35.22
N VAL A 1151 -22.64 -65.02 -36.21
CA VAL A 1151 -23.78 -65.48 -36.99
C VAL A 1151 -23.47 -65.43 -38.48
N ALA A 1152 -23.91 -66.45 -39.20
CA ALA A 1152 -23.81 -66.52 -40.65
C ALA A 1152 -25.07 -67.11 -41.25
N THR A 1153 -25.51 -66.56 -42.37
CA THR A 1153 -26.63 -67.10 -43.15
C THR A 1153 -26.12 -68.02 -44.25
N ARG A 1154 -26.83 -69.11 -44.54
CA ARG A 1154 -26.54 -69.96 -45.70
C ARG A 1154 -27.79 -70.55 -46.32
N THR A 1155 -27.75 -70.74 -47.64
CA THR A 1155 -28.82 -71.41 -48.38
C THR A 1155 -28.53 -72.90 -48.53
N LEU A 1156 -29.46 -73.75 -48.08
CA LEU A 1156 -29.40 -75.21 -48.24
C LEU A 1156 -30.72 -75.70 -48.83
N ALA A 1157 -30.66 -76.39 -49.97
CA ALA A 1157 -31.82 -76.93 -50.69
C ALA A 1157 -32.94 -75.88 -50.93
N GLY A 1158 -32.56 -74.64 -51.26
CA GLY A 1158 -33.49 -73.54 -51.55
C GLY A 1158 -34.12 -72.88 -50.32
N LYS A 1159 -33.67 -73.20 -49.09
CA LYS A 1159 -34.10 -72.57 -47.85
C LYS A 1159 -32.94 -71.91 -47.12
N GLN A 1160 -33.20 -70.78 -46.47
CA GLN A 1160 -32.19 -70.05 -45.72
C GLN A 1160 -32.08 -70.55 -44.28
N TYR A 1161 -30.86 -70.63 -43.80
CA TYR A 1161 -30.52 -71.03 -42.43
C TYR A 1161 -29.73 -69.92 -41.75
N VAL A 1162 -30.06 -69.64 -40.49
CA VAL A 1162 -29.25 -68.78 -39.61
C VAL A 1162 -28.40 -69.71 -38.75
N SER A 1163 -27.08 -69.60 -38.91
CA SER A 1163 -26.10 -70.43 -38.19
C SER A 1163 -25.37 -69.57 -37.19
N VAL A 1164 -25.54 -69.87 -35.91
CA VAL A 1164 -24.92 -69.14 -34.82
C VAL A 1164 -23.89 -70.04 -34.16
N ILE A 1165 -22.73 -69.49 -33.86
CA ILE A 1165 -21.65 -70.12 -33.09
C ILE A 1165 -21.37 -69.21 -31.91
N ALA A 1166 -21.57 -69.73 -30.70
CA ALA A 1166 -21.24 -69.08 -29.45
C ALA A 1166 -20.10 -69.84 -28.78
N THR A 1167 -18.95 -69.22 -28.57
CA THR A 1167 -17.76 -69.84 -27.98
C THR A 1167 -17.62 -69.41 -26.54
N ASN A 1168 -17.57 -70.39 -25.63
CA ASN A 1168 -17.27 -70.12 -24.23
C ASN A 1168 -15.76 -69.90 -24.08
N ASN A 1169 -15.34 -68.68 -23.80
CA ASN A 1169 -13.95 -68.34 -23.52
C ASN A 1169 -13.62 -68.36 -22.02
N GLU A 1170 -14.62 -68.59 -21.15
CA GLU A 1170 -14.42 -68.73 -19.71
C GLU A 1170 -13.55 -69.93 -19.34
N THR A 1171 -12.99 -69.87 -18.12
CA THR A 1171 -12.26 -70.99 -17.51
C THR A 1171 -13.17 -72.02 -16.85
N THR A 1172 -14.48 -71.73 -16.74
CA THR A 1172 -15.51 -72.61 -16.20
C THR A 1172 -16.57 -72.97 -17.25
N PRO A 1173 -17.35 -74.05 -17.06
CA PRO A 1173 -18.45 -74.38 -17.97
C PRO A 1173 -19.61 -73.38 -17.90
N VAL A 1174 -20.14 -72.98 -19.05
CA VAL A 1174 -21.24 -72.01 -19.19
C VAL A 1174 -22.44 -72.63 -19.91
N ASP A 1175 -23.65 -72.37 -19.42
CA ASP A 1175 -24.90 -72.68 -20.12
C ASP A 1175 -25.14 -71.61 -21.20
N ILE A 1176 -25.30 -71.99 -22.46
CA ILE A 1176 -25.51 -71.06 -23.57
C ILE A 1176 -26.88 -71.31 -24.23
N THR A 1177 -27.71 -70.28 -24.32
CA THR A 1177 -28.97 -70.28 -25.07
C THR A 1177 -28.85 -69.37 -26.27
N ILE A 1178 -29.05 -69.92 -27.46
CA ILE A 1178 -29.05 -69.17 -28.71
C ILE A 1178 -30.49 -69.00 -29.18
N ASP A 1179 -30.94 -67.75 -29.26
CA ASP A 1179 -32.25 -67.34 -29.73
C ASP A 1179 -32.15 -66.62 -31.07
N THR A 1180 -33.01 -67.00 -32.00
CA THR A 1180 -33.19 -66.29 -33.28
C THR A 1180 -34.68 -66.15 -33.54
N ALA A 1181 -35.07 -65.27 -34.46
CA ALA A 1181 -36.46 -65.15 -34.92
C ALA A 1181 -37.07 -66.47 -35.44
N TYR A 1182 -36.25 -67.48 -35.74
CA TYR A 1182 -36.68 -68.74 -36.36
C TYR A 1182 -36.61 -69.96 -35.43
N GLY A 1183 -36.11 -69.77 -34.20
CA GLY A 1183 -36.01 -70.82 -33.20
C GLY A 1183 -34.94 -70.55 -32.16
N SER A 1184 -35.00 -71.33 -31.08
CA SER A 1184 -34.09 -71.26 -29.93
C SER A 1184 -33.40 -72.60 -29.71
N LYS A 1185 -32.17 -72.57 -29.20
CA LYS A 1185 -31.45 -73.76 -28.78
C LYS A 1185 -30.60 -73.49 -27.54
N LYS A 1186 -30.89 -74.22 -26.46
CA LYS A 1186 -30.07 -74.26 -25.25
C LYS A 1186 -29.02 -75.38 -25.31
N PHE A 1187 -27.83 -75.07 -24.84
CA PHE A 1187 -26.67 -75.93 -24.63
C PHE A 1187 -26.24 -75.77 -23.18
N THR A 1188 -26.10 -76.87 -22.44
CA THR A 1188 -25.73 -76.82 -21.02
C THR A 1188 -24.27 -77.20 -20.83
N ALA A 1189 -23.58 -76.57 -19.88
CA ALA A 1189 -22.20 -76.86 -19.49
C ALA A 1189 -21.21 -76.90 -20.69
N VAL A 1190 -21.28 -75.89 -21.57
CA VAL A 1190 -20.33 -75.69 -22.65
C VAL A 1190 -18.96 -75.43 -22.03
N GLN A 1191 -18.01 -76.34 -22.29
CA GLN A 1191 -16.70 -76.31 -21.63
C GLN A 1191 -15.83 -75.13 -22.12
N PRO A 1192 -14.86 -74.68 -21.31
CA PRO A 1192 -13.84 -73.70 -21.71
C PRO A 1192 -13.23 -73.99 -23.09
N GLY A 1193 -13.18 -72.96 -23.93
CA GLY A 1193 -12.66 -73.02 -25.31
C GLY A 1193 -13.50 -73.87 -26.28
N LYS A 1194 -14.74 -74.24 -25.92
CA LYS A 1194 -15.68 -74.96 -26.80
C LYS A 1194 -16.80 -74.05 -27.24
N SER A 1195 -17.32 -74.32 -28.44
CA SER A 1195 -18.43 -73.57 -29.01
C SER A 1195 -19.72 -74.38 -29.01
N ALA A 1196 -20.81 -73.75 -28.58
CA ALA A 1196 -22.16 -74.13 -28.92
C ALA A 1196 -22.49 -73.62 -30.32
N SER A 1197 -22.92 -74.51 -31.22
CA SER A 1197 -23.31 -74.11 -32.57
C SER A 1197 -24.65 -74.72 -32.96
N VAL A 1198 -25.51 -73.89 -33.54
CA VAL A 1198 -26.79 -74.32 -34.11
C VAL A 1198 -27.00 -73.67 -35.47
N SER A 1199 -27.58 -74.42 -36.41
CA SER A 1199 -28.01 -73.92 -37.71
C SER A 1199 -29.52 -74.11 -37.83
N ILE A 1200 -30.27 -73.02 -37.74
CA ILE A 1200 -31.73 -73.03 -37.64
C ILE A 1200 -32.32 -72.72 -39.01
N ASN A 1201 -33.19 -73.61 -39.51
CA ASN A 1201 -33.88 -73.41 -40.79
C ASN A 1201 -34.98 -72.35 -40.63
N SER A 1202 -34.87 -71.23 -41.34
CA SER A 1202 -35.90 -70.17 -41.33
C SER A 1202 -37.22 -70.57 -41.99
N ARG A 1203 -37.20 -71.64 -42.81
CA ARG A 1203 -38.25 -72.08 -43.74
C ARG A 1203 -38.53 -71.09 -44.87
N LEU A 1204 -37.81 -69.97 -44.91
CA LEU A 1204 -37.89 -68.94 -45.94
C LEU A 1204 -36.91 -69.23 -47.09
N THR A 1205 -37.21 -68.70 -48.27
CA THR A 1205 -36.32 -68.74 -49.44
C THR A 1205 -35.35 -67.55 -49.49
N THR A 1206 -35.67 -66.47 -48.77
CA THR A 1206 -34.85 -65.27 -48.53
C THR A 1206 -35.01 -64.85 -47.06
N LEU A 1207 -33.98 -64.27 -46.45
CA LEU A 1207 -33.98 -63.79 -45.06
C LEU A 1207 -34.02 -62.26 -45.02
N PRO A 1208 -34.86 -61.63 -44.19
CA PRO A 1208 -34.64 -60.24 -43.77
C PRO A 1208 -33.39 -60.15 -42.88
N ALA A 1209 -32.82 -58.94 -42.77
CA ALA A 1209 -31.79 -58.65 -41.78
C ALA A 1209 -32.39 -58.86 -40.38
N GLY A 1210 -31.58 -59.36 -39.45
CA GLY A 1210 -32.03 -59.64 -38.09
C GLY A 1210 -30.87 -60.00 -37.18
N GLU A 1211 -31.18 -60.38 -35.96
CA GLU A 1211 -30.18 -60.66 -34.92
C GLU A 1211 -30.39 -62.05 -34.31
N ALA A 1212 -29.29 -62.62 -33.83
CA ALA A 1212 -29.27 -63.76 -32.94
C ALA A 1212 -28.84 -63.29 -31.56
N THR A 1213 -29.59 -63.65 -30.53
CA THR A 1213 -29.29 -63.35 -29.13
C THR A 1213 -28.68 -64.60 -28.49
N VAL A 1214 -27.57 -64.45 -27.78
CA VAL A 1214 -26.87 -65.51 -27.07
C VAL A 1214 -26.90 -65.17 -25.59
N THR A 1215 -27.71 -65.88 -24.82
CA THR A 1215 -27.76 -65.75 -23.35
C THR A 1215 -26.89 -66.82 -22.72
N SER A 1216 -25.88 -66.39 -21.98
CA SER A 1216 -24.88 -67.24 -21.34
C SER A 1216 -25.07 -67.15 -19.82
N THR A 1217 -25.16 -68.28 -19.12
CA THR A 1217 -25.28 -68.33 -17.66
C THR A 1217 -24.21 -69.24 -17.08
N GLY A 1218 -23.44 -68.74 -16.13
CA GLY A 1218 -22.25 -69.40 -15.57
C GLY A 1218 -22.00 -68.94 -14.15
N VAL A 1219 -20.94 -69.45 -13.52
CA VAL A 1219 -20.55 -69.04 -12.16
C VAL A 1219 -19.20 -68.37 -12.23
N ILE A 1220 -19.14 -67.11 -11.79
CA ILE A 1220 -17.91 -66.35 -11.57
C ILE A 1220 -17.83 -66.12 -10.05
N ASP A 1221 -16.70 -66.50 -9.45
CA ASP A 1221 -16.43 -66.34 -8.01
C ASP A 1221 -17.50 -66.86 -7.02
N GLY A 1222 -18.27 -67.87 -7.44
CA GLY A 1222 -19.29 -68.52 -6.61
C GLY A 1222 -20.70 -67.98 -6.77
N GLU A 1223 -20.89 -66.91 -7.55
CA GLU A 1223 -22.20 -66.32 -7.86
C GLU A 1223 -22.65 -66.63 -9.29
N SER A 1224 -23.97 -66.78 -9.49
CA SER A 1224 -24.54 -67.08 -10.80
C SER A 1224 -24.63 -65.80 -11.64
N VAL A 1225 -23.82 -65.73 -12.68
CA VAL A 1225 -23.79 -64.63 -13.65
C VAL A 1225 -24.58 -64.99 -14.91
N THR A 1226 -25.29 -64.02 -15.49
CA THR A 1226 -25.91 -64.17 -16.82
C THR A 1226 -25.54 -62.99 -17.71
N THR A 1227 -24.98 -63.28 -18.89
CA THR A 1227 -24.55 -62.30 -19.90
C THR A 1227 -25.30 -62.53 -21.21
N VAL A 1228 -25.69 -61.45 -21.89
CA VAL A 1228 -26.42 -61.51 -23.16
C VAL A 1228 -25.60 -60.84 -24.26
N THR A 1229 -25.23 -61.60 -25.28
CA THR A 1229 -24.47 -61.11 -26.45
C THR A 1229 -25.35 -61.20 -27.71
N THR A 1230 -25.38 -60.17 -28.54
CA THR A 1230 -26.09 -60.19 -29.84
C THR A 1230 -25.12 -60.31 -31.02
N ALA A 1231 -25.57 -60.98 -32.08
CA ALA A 1231 -24.86 -61.06 -33.35
C ALA A 1231 -25.84 -60.84 -34.52
N SER A 1232 -25.62 -59.78 -35.29
CA SER A 1232 -26.52 -59.38 -36.39
C SER A 1232 -26.12 -60.05 -37.71
N TYR A 1233 -27.11 -60.40 -38.55
CA TYR A 1233 -26.91 -60.91 -39.91
C TYR A 1233 -27.69 -60.06 -40.94
N PRO A 1234 -27.12 -59.82 -42.13
CA PRO A 1234 -27.77 -59.05 -43.17
C PRO A 1234 -28.90 -59.82 -43.86
N ALA A 1235 -29.75 -59.11 -44.59
CA ALA A 1235 -30.74 -59.72 -45.47
C ALA A 1235 -30.05 -60.51 -46.61
N SER A 1236 -30.65 -61.63 -47.05
CA SER A 1236 -30.09 -62.56 -48.06
C SER A 1236 -30.83 -62.57 -49.39
#